data_AF-A0A1N6H5F8-F1
#
_entry.id   AF-A0A1N6H5F8-F1
#
_cell.length_a   1.000
_cell.length_b   1.000
_cell.length_c   1.000
_cell.angle_alpha   90.00
_cell.angle_beta   90.00
_cell.angle_gamma   90.00
#
_symmetry.space_group_name_H-M   'P 1'
#
loop_
_entity.id
_entity.type
_entity.pdbx_description
1 polymer ?
#
loop_
_entity_poly.entity_id
_entity_poly.type
_entity_poly.pdbx_seq_one_letter_code
_entity_poly.pdbx_strand_id
1 'polypeptide(L)'
;MSQSPTLPTGHVRSQSARVAAIGWPLAIVLLSLVLRGTVVRDFVAHPLGRLPWVDEGAYWTRAQAILNGAWLPDRPFYQDPLYPYLLAGLMRVVGTEVSSLRVALACLGALTPLAVYGAGRLGFGPVEGRVAGLLCAACGPLIFTDGLLEKESLAALGAAIALGLTAWAANPAGRAWRATGSGLAWGIVSLLRANALVLAPLGAIWWLLADSRHLTVGRRRAKALLFLLGFALAIAPATIVNAVVSRPTELILTTWQGGANFYIGNGPEATGTYVAPPFVEANPAHEADDFAEEATRRSGRRLSHTGVSRFWLDQGLKRWWDAPAASLRLLAAKIGLLAHNFEIPDNQDFEFVRLVAVPHLSWGVISFGTLLPLAALSLGLGREERTPFWSFLILSTGAGLGTTALFFVVGRYRIPWFPGLALLGAAGAVDMGRRLARRQWRGLGWRVCLLVLPAAALAWRPMVDPTPDRWGHAEIELALAFLAEGSLEPAINALDDVRALGEGPSARVTTLLAEGPVHDRLAALVLNRLNGPRHAGEIPQIIRARWLRQLPETRAESRRRLEGLLRSQPDDPAVRREWGAWWLDEANDPEARRHAKDALARAIEAPGGDASAAVLLALLTTDPLPLAGLTSHRSVSLNARVRLAQAIVIARSRPGRVSK
;
A
#
# COMPACT_ATOMS: atom_id res chain seq x y z
N MET A 1 -67.62 37.36 -14.84
CA MET A 1 -67.55 35.95 -15.31
C MET A 1 -66.50 35.90 -16.41
N SER A 2 -65.45 35.10 -16.45
CA SER A 2 -64.71 34.30 -15.48
C SER A 2 -63.32 34.12 -16.13
N GLN A 3 -62.25 34.60 -15.51
CA GLN A 3 -60.90 34.23 -15.94
C GLN A 3 -60.64 32.80 -15.48
N SER A 4 -60.44 31.90 -16.45
CA SER A 4 -60.07 30.51 -16.21
C SER A 4 -58.64 30.45 -15.67
N PRO A 5 -58.38 29.80 -14.52
CA PRO A 5 -57.01 29.62 -14.04
C PRO A 5 -56.32 28.50 -14.82
N THR A 6 -55.22 28.81 -15.49
CA THR A 6 -54.30 27.81 -16.03
C THR A 6 -53.58 27.11 -14.88
N LEU A 7 -53.94 25.86 -14.63
CA LEU A 7 -53.26 24.97 -13.69
C LEU A 7 -51.79 24.74 -14.12
N PRO A 8 -50.83 24.70 -13.18
CA PRO A 8 -49.44 24.38 -13.50
C PRO A 8 -49.34 22.91 -13.90
N THR A 9 -48.90 22.64 -15.13
CA THR A 9 -48.57 21.29 -15.61
C THR A 9 -47.43 20.74 -14.77
N GLY A 10 -47.76 19.82 -13.86
CA GLY A 10 -46.79 19.07 -13.09
C GLY A 10 -45.80 18.33 -14.00
N HIS A 11 -44.52 18.55 -13.78
CA HIS A 11 -43.44 17.80 -14.43
C HIS A 11 -43.53 16.31 -14.07
N VAL A 12 -44.22 15.53 -14.92
CA VAL A 12 -44.07 14.08 -14.96
C VAL A 12 -42.65 13.79 -15.46
N ARG A 13 -41.69 13.66 -14.55
CA ARG A 13 -40.39 13.03 -14.87
C ARG A 13 -40.71 11.64 -15.42
N SER A 14 -40.42 11.41 -16.70
CA SER A 14 -40.66 10.15 -17.40
C SER A 14 -40.09 8.96 -16.60
N GLN A 15 -40.79 7.82 -16.59
CA GLN A 15 -40.33 6.60 -15.91
C GLN A 15 -38.90 6.20 -16.36
N SER A 16 -38.55 6.45 -17.62
CA SER A 16 -37.20 6.25 -18.17
C SER A 16 -36.11 7.05 -17.44
N ALA A 17 -36.41 8.28 -17.00
CA ALA A 17 -35.47 9.10 -16.24
C ALA A 17 -35.28 8.61 -14.80
N ARG A 18 -36.29 7.97 -14.21
CA ARG A 18 -36.20 7.36 -12.86
C ARG A 18 -35.43 6.03 -12.88
N VAL A 19 -35.66 5.18 -13.88
CA VAL A 19 -34.91 3.93 -14.07
C VAL A 19 -33.43 4.22 -14.33
N ALA A 20 -33.13 5.21 -15.19
CA ALA A 20 -31.76 5.67 -15.43
C ALA A 20 -31.07 6.31 -14.21
N ALA A 21 -31.84 6.83 -13.23
CA ALA A 21 -31.29 7.43 -12.01
C ALA A 21 -30.81 6.40 -10.99
N ILE A 22 -31.38 5.18 -10.99
CA ILE A 22 -31.00 4.08 -10.09
C ILE A 22 -29.99 3.13 -10.77
N GLY A 23 -30.07 2.97 -12.10
CA GLY A 23 -29.23 2.04 -12.84
C GLY A 23 -27.72 2.30 -12.72
N TRP A 24 -27.28 3.57 -12.72
CA TRP A 24 -25.85 3.91 -12.62
C TRP A 24 -25.22 3.62 -11.25
N PRO A 25 -25.81 4.07 -10.12
CA PRO A 25 -25.34 3.65 -8.80
C PRO A 25 -25.24 2.14 -8.67
N LEU A 26 -26.25 1.40 -9.13
CA LEU A 26 -26.27 -0.05 -9.08
C LEU A 26 -25.15 -0.66 -9.94
N ALA A 27 -24.96 -0.19 -11.18
CA ALA A 27 -23.89 -0.67 -12.05
C ALA A 27 -22.49 -0.44 -11.44
N ILE A 28 -22.27 0.72 -10.81
CA ILE A 28 -20.99 1.03 -10.14
C ILE A 28 -20.77 0.09 -8.96
N VAL A 29 -21.79 -0.17 -8.14
CA VAL A 29 -21.69 -1.09 -7.00
C VAL A 29 -21.44 -2.52 -7.48
N LEU A 30 -22.20 -3.00 -8.47
CA LEU A 30 -22.03 -4.34 -9.02
C LEU A 30 -20.64 -4.53 -9.63
N LEU A 31 -20.16 -3.59 -10.44
CA LEU A 31 -18.79 -3.61 -10.96
C LEU A 31 -17.76 -3.64 -9.82
N SER A 32 -17.94 -2.78 -8.82
CA SER A 32 -17.01 -2.70 -7.68
C SER A 32 -16.97 -3.99 -6.87
N LEU A 33 -18.13 -4.62 -6.62
CA LEU A 33 -18.24 -5.89 -5.92
C LEU A 33 -17.66 -7.05 -6.73
N VAL A 34 -17.87 -7.11 -8.04
CA VAL A 34 -17.30 -8.16 -8.90
C VAL A 34 -15.77 -8.09 -8.91
N LEU A 35 -15.21 -6.88 -9.10
CA LEU A 35 -13.75 -6.70 -9.13
C LEU A 35 -13.12 -7.03 -7.77
N ARG A 36 -13.63 -6.46 -6.68
CA ARG A 36 -13.10 -6.68 -5.33
C ARG A 36 -13.35 -8.09 -4.83
N GLY A 37 -14.54 -8.64 -5.08
CA GLY A 37 -14.93 -9.99 -4.72
C GLY A 37 -14.05 -11.05 -5.38
N THR A 38 -13.71 -10.87 -6.67
CA THR A 38 -12.80 -11.78 -7.37
C THR A 38 -11.39 -11.71 -6.80
N VAL A 39 -10.85 -10.49 -6.63
CA VAL A 39 -9.51 -10.25 -6.10
C VAL A 39 -9.36 -10.82 -4.69
N VAL A 40 -10.31 -10.51 -3.79
CA VAL A 40 -10.23 -10.97 -2.40
C VAL A 40 -10.38 -12.48 -2.30
N ARG A 41 -11.27 -13.09 -3.11
CA ARG A 41 -11.45 -14.55 -3.16
C ARG A 41 -10.15 -15.27 -3.52
N ASP A 42 -9.46 -14.78 -4.54
CA ASP A 42 -8.17 -15.35 -4.94
C ASP A 42 -7.12 -15.15 -3.84
N PHE A 43 -7.09 -13.96 -3.22
CA PHE A 43 -6.10 -13.64 -2.21
C PHE A 43 -6.25 -14.52 -0.97
N VAL A 44 -7.47 -14.65 -0.42
CA VAL A 44 -7.72 -15.48 0.78
C VAL A 44 -7.59 -16.99 0.51
N ALA A 45 -7.68 -17.40 -0.76
CA ALA A 45 -7.38 -18.78 -1.15
C ALA A 45 -5.87 -19.08 -1.10
N HIS A 46 -5.03 -18.06 -1.24
CA HIS A 46 -3.57 -18.15 -1.20
C HIS A 46 -3.01 -17.95 0.23
N PRO A 47 -1.89 -18.59 0.62
CA PRO A 47 -1.32 -18.44 1.96
C PRO A 47 -1.04 -16.99 2.38
N LEU A 48 -0.55 -16.17 1.44
CA LEU A 48 -0.32 -14.73 1.68
C LEU A 48 -1.58 -14.00 2.19
N GLY A 49 -2.76 -14.32 1.66
CA GLY A 49 -4.00 -13.67 2.10
C GLY A 49 -4.52 -14.18 3.45
N ARG A 50 -3.93 -15.22 4.03
CA ARG A 50 -4.29 -15.74 5.36
C ARG A 50 -3.35 -15.28 6.47
N LEU A 51 -2.13 -14.85 6.11
CA LEU A 51 -1.15 -14.30 7.04
C LEU A 51 -1.34 -12.78 7.15
N PRO A 52 -1.58 -12.22 8.36
CA PRO A 52 -1.49 -10.78 8.57
C PRO A 52 -0.01 -10.38 8.68
N TRP A 53 0.47 -9.53 7.78
CA TRP A 53 1.88 -9.17 7.65
C TRP A 53 2.19 -7.76 8.19
N VAL A 54 3.27 -7.62 8.96
CA VAL A 54 3.80 -6.35 9.51
C VAL A 54 2.69 -5.51 10.17
N ASP A 55 2.26 -4.38 9.57
CA ASP A 55 1.24 -3.51 10.15
C ASP A 55 -0.11 -4.22 10.29
N GLU A 56 -0.49 -5.09 9.34
CA GLU A 56 -1.73 -5.85 9.43
C GLU A 56 -1.76 -6.69 10.71
N GLY A 57 -0.62 -7.28 11.08
CA GLY A 57 -0.45 -8.04 12.31
C GLY A 57 -0.57 -7.17 13.57
N ALA A 58 0.02 -5.98 13.55
CA ALA A 58 -0.09 -5.01 14.64
C ALA A 58 -1.54 -4.53 14.84
N TYR A 59 -2.23 -4.19 13.75
CA TYR A 59 -3.64 -3.78 13.79
C TYR A 59 -4.56 -4.93 14.24
N TRP A 60 -4.36 -6.13 13.71
CA TRP A 60 -5.12 -7.33 14.09
C TRP A 60 -4.95 -7.68 15.56
N THR A 61 -3.72 -7.63 16.08
CA THR A 61 -3.41 -7.87 17.49
C THR A 61 -4.06 -6.82 18.38
N ARG A 62 -3.95 -5.53 18.02
CA ARG A 62 -4.58 -4.45 18.79
C ARG A 62 -6.11 -4.54 18.77
N ALA A 63 -6.70 -4.89 17.63
CA ALA A 63 -8.15 -5.08 17.50
C ALA A 63 -8.67 -6.21 18.39
N GLN A 64 -7.96 -7.33 18.49
CA GLN A 64 -8.30 -8.40 19.44
C GLN A 64 -8.18 -7.95 20.90
N ALA A 65 -7.14 -7.19 21.24
CA ALA A 65 -7.00 -6.65 22.59
C ALA A 65 -8.19 -5.75 22.95
N ILE A 66 -8.64 -4.89 22.03
CA ILE A 66 -9.84 -4.05 22.21
C ILE A 66 -11.09 -4.91 22.41
N LEU A 67 -11.28 -5.96 21.60
CA LEU A 67 -12.40 -6.91 21.75
C LEU A 67 -12.40 -7.59 23.13
N ASN A 68 -11.23 -7.87 23.67
CA ASN A 68 -11.04 -8.50 24.98
C ASN A 68 -11.09 -7.50 26.16
N GLY A 69 -11.47 -6.24 25.90
CA GLY A 69 -11.68 -5.23 26.93
C GLY A 69 -10.55 -4.21 27.11
N ALA A 70 -9.44 -4.33 26.39
CA ALA A 70 -8.34 -3.36 26.43
C ALA A 70 -8.64 -2.12 25.56
N TRP A 71 -9.72 -1.41 25.89
CA TRP A 71 -10.21 -0.24 25.14
C TRP A 71 -9.21 0.91 25.11
N LEU A 72 -8.55 1.18 26.24
CA LEU A 72 -7.50 2.19 26.33
C LEU A 72 -6.13 1.58 25.98
N PRO A 73 -5.25 2.31 25.30
CA PRO A 73 -3.86 1.89 25.13
C PRO A 73 -3.05 2.16 26.40
N ASP A 74 -1.93 1.47 26.56
CA ASP A 74 -1.04 1.67 27.71
C ASP A 74 -0.16 2.93 27.60
N ARG A 75 -0.06 3.47 26.37
CA ARG A 75 0.69 4.67 26.02
C ARG A 75 -0.06 5.50 24.96
N PRO A 76 0.26 6.79 24.79
CA PRO A 76 -0.35 7.61 23.75
C PRO A 76 -0.13 6.99 22.37
N PHE A 77 -1.09 7.19 21.47
CA PHE A 77 -1.08 6.56 20.15
C PHE A 77 0.17 6.96 19.35
N TYR A 78 0.98 5.95 18.97
CA TYR A 78 2.06 6.12 18.01
C TYR A 78 1.53 6.02 16.57
N GLN A 79 0.66 5.05 16.30
CA GLN A 79 -0.01 4.86 15.01
C GLN A 79 -1.41 5.47 15.00
N ASP A 80 -1.97 5.69 13.81
CA ASP A 80 -3.30 6.29 13.62
C ASP A 80 -4.39 5.52 14.40
N PRO A 81 -5.14 6.19 15.29
CA PRO A 81 -5.86 5.51 16.36
C PRO A 81 -7.11 4.77 15.90
N LEU A 82 -7.79 5.23 14.84
CA LEU A 82 -9.17 4.77 14.56
C LEU A 82 -9.23 3.35 13.97
N TYR A 83 -8.21 2.94 13.20
CA TYR A 83 -8.29 1.68 12.45
C TYR A 83 -8.44 0.43 13.33
N PRO A 84 -7.66 0.23 14.42
CA PRO A 84 -7.85 -0.92 15.30
C PRO A 84 -9.25 -1.01 15.93
N TYR A 85 -9.91 0.12 16.23
CA TYR A 85 -11.27 0.12 16.77
C TYR A 85 -12.31 -0.25 15.71
N LEU A 86 -12.15 0.23 14.47
CA LEU A 86 -13.01 -0.19 13.35
C LEU A 86 -12.85 -1.68 13.07
N LEU A 87 -11.60 -2.17 13.09
CA LEU A 87 -11.30 -3.58 12.89
C LEU A 87 -11.87 -4.45 14.02
N ALA A 88 -11.78 -4.01 15.28
CA ALA A 88 -12.41 -4.69 16.41
C ALA A 88 -13.94 -4.77 16.26
N GLY A 89 -14.57 -3.66 15.83
CA GLY A 89 -16.00 -3.65 15.52
C GLY A 89 -16.37 -4.62 14.39
N LEU A 90 -15.54 -4.68 13.34
CA LEU A 90 -15.74 -5.62 12.24
C LEU A 90 -15.61 -7.08 12.71
N MET A 91 -14.58 -7.36 13.51
CA MET A 91 -14.35 -8.69 14.11
C MET A 91 -15.55 -9.15 14.96
N ARG A 92 -16.25 -8.22 15.62
CA ARG A 92 -17.46 -8.55 16.39
C ARG A 92 -18.63 -9.03 15.53
N VAL A 93 -18.67 -8.62 14.26
CA VAL A 93 -19.75 -8.91 13.32
C VAL A 93 -19.43 -10.14 12.45
N VAL A 94 -18.22 -10.22 11.90
CA VAL A 94 -17.84 -11.26 10.93
C VAL A 94 -16.87 -12.32 11.48
N GLY A 95 -16.39 -12.15 12.72
CA GLY A 95 -15.41 -13.03 13.34
C GLY A 95 -13.96 -12.51 13.23
N THR A 96 -13.04 -13.18 13.92
CA THR A 96 -11.62 -12.77 14.02
C THR A 96 -10.72 -13.37 12.94
N GLU A 97 -11.25 -14.25 12.10
CA GLU A 97 -10.52 -14.87 11.01
C GLU A 97 -10.12 -13.83 9.95
N VAL A 98 -8.83 -13.81 9.59
CA VAL A 98 -8.26 -12.84 8.63
C VAL A 98 -8.99 -12.89 7.29
N SER A 99 -9.29 -14.09 6.77
CA SER A 99 -10.02 -14.26 5.50
C SER A 99 -11.38 -13.55 5.52
N SER A 100 -12.14 -13.76 6.59
CA SER A 100 -13.47 -13.17 6.79
C SER A 100 -13.40 -11.64 6.90
N LEU A 101 -12.37 -11.12 7.57
CA LEU A 101 -12.12 -9.68 7.67
C LEU A 101 -11.76 -9.06 6.32
N ARG A 102 -10.88 -9.69 5.52
CA ARG A 102 -10.53 -9.20 4.17
C ARG A 102 -11.75 -9.14 3.27
N VAL A 103 -12.61 -10.17 3.28
CA VAL A 103 -13.86 -10.18 2.48
C VAL A 103 -14.78 -9.03 2.92
N ALA A 104 -14.93 -8.81 4.22
CA ALA A 104 -15.77 -7.73 4.72
C ALA A 104 -15.20 -6.34 4.38
N LEU A 105 -13.88 -6.15 4.46
CA LEU A 105 -13.20 -4.92 4.03
C LEU A 105 -13.35 -4.69 2.53
N ALA A 106 -13.25 -5.73 1.69
CA ALA A 106 -13.49 -5.64 0.26
C ALA A 106 -14.93 -5.20 -0.06
N CYS A 107 -15.92 -5.69 0.69
CA CYS A 107 -17.32 -5.25 0.60
C CYS A 107 -17.49 -3.77 1.01
N LEU A 108 -16.82 -3.33 2.09
CA LEU A 108 -16.82 -1.92 2.50
C LEU A 108 -16.11 -1.03 1.45
N GLY A 109 -15.00 -1.49 0.89
CA GLY A 109 -14.27 -0.80 -0.18
C GLY A 109 -15.11 -0.59 -1.45
N ALA A 110 -16.07 -1.47 -1.72
CA ALA A 110 -17.02 -1.30 -2.82
C ALA A 110 -17.96 -0.07 -2.65
N LEU A 111 -18.04 0.50 -1.44
CA LEU A 111 -18.76 1.74 -1.19
C LEU A 111 -17.96 2.99 -1.62
N THR A 112 -16.63 2.92 -1.74
CA THR A 112 -15.79 4.07 -2.11
C THR A 112 -16.15 4.62 -3.49
N PRO A 113 -16.29 3.81 -4.55
CA PRO A 113 -16.71 4.29 -5.88
C PRO A 113 -18.13 4.88 -5.88
N LEU A 114 -19.03 4.36 -5.05
CA LEU A 114 -20.38 4.89 -4.90
C LEU A 114 -20.38 6.26 -4.21
N ALA A 115 -19.57 6.43 -3.15
CA ALA A 115 -19.38 7.71 -2.48
C ALA A 115 -18.77 8.75 -3.43
N VAL A 116 -17.78 8.36 -4.24
CA VAL A 116 -17.19 9.18 -5.31
C VAL A 116 -18.24 9.59 -6.35
N TYR A 117 -19.08 8.67 -6.80
CA TYR A 117 -20.21 8.99 -7.69
C TYR A 117 -21.13 10.05 -7.06
N GLY A 118 -21.48 9.88 -5.78
CA GLY A 118 -22.30 10.83 -5.03
C GLY A 118 -21.67 12.21 -4.96
N ALA A 119 -20.38 12.29 -4.62
CA ALA A 119 -19.63 13.53 -4.54
C ALA A 119 -19.56 14.25 -5.90
N GLY A 120 -19.25 13.52 -6.98
CA GLY A 120 -19.20 14.10 -8.33
C GLY A 120 -20.56 14.58 -8.82
N ARG A 121 -21.62 13.83 -8.51
CA ARG A 121 -23.01 14.23 -8.82
C ARG A 121 -23.42 15.52 -8.11
N LEU A 122 -23.03 15.68 -6.85
CA LEU A 122 -23.33 16.87 -6.06
C LEU A 122 -22.47 18.06 -6.44
N GLY A 123 -21.20 17.82 -6.79
CA GLY A 123 -20.20 18.87 -7.00
C GLY A 123 -20.09 19.39 -8.44
N PHE A 124 -20.41 18.56 -9.43
CA PHE A 124 -20.25 18.89 -10.85
C PHE A 124 -21.49 18.54 -11.69
N GLY A 125 -22.04 17.35 -11.49
CA GLY A 125 -23.18 16.88 -12.28
C GLY A 125 -23.23 15.36 -12.43
N PRO A 126 -24.35 14.83 -12.96
CA PRO A 126 -24.59 13.40 -13.02
C PRO A 126 -23.62 12.64 -13.93
N VAL A 127 -23.11 13.26 -15.00
CA VAL A 127 -22.18 12.60 -15.93
C VAL A 127 -20.81 12.47 -15.29
N GLU A 128 -20.34 13.54 -14.66
CA GLU A 128 -19.09 13.61 -13.90
C GLU A 128 -19.10 12.61 -12.75
N GLY A 129 -20.21 12.50 -12.02
CA GLY A 129 -20.39 11.46 -10.99
C GLY A 129 -20.23 10.05 -11.54
N ARG A 130 -20.86 9.73 -12.70
CA ARG A 130 -20.74 8.40 -13.32
C ARG A 130 -19.30 8.08 -13.69
N VAL A 131 -18.64 8.99 -14.40
CA VAL A 131 -17.24 8.81 -14.83
C VAL A 131 -16.32 8.67 -13.61
N ALA A 132 -16.48 9.50 -12.58
CA ALA A 132 -15.66 9.44 -11.37
C ALA A 132 -15.84 8.10 -10.64
N GLY A 133 -17.09 7.64 -10.49
CA GLY A 133 -17.39 6.36 -9.86
C GLY A 133 -16.80 5.18 -10.64
N LEU A 134 -16.90 5.17 -11.98
CA LEU A 134 -16.31 4.12 -12.81
C LEU A 134 -14.77 4.11 -12.77
N LEU A 135 -14.14 5.29 -12.84
CA LEU A 135 -12.68 5.41 -12.72
C LEU A 135 -12.20 4.88 -11.37
N CYS A 136 -12.91 5.20 -10.29
CA CYS A 136 -12.59 4.72 -8.94
C CYS A 136 -12.86 3.21 -8.78
N ALA A 137 -13.95 2.70 -9.36
CA ALA A 137 -14.31 1.28 -9.30
C ALA A 137 -13.25 0.38 -9.95
N ALA A 138 -12.70 0.81 -11.09
CA ALA A 138 -11.71 0.09 -11.87
C ALA A 138 -10.25 0.37 -11.45
N CYS A 139 -10.03 1.03 -10.31
CA CYS A 139 -8.70 1.43 -9.88
C CYS A 139 -7.94 0.28 -9.20
N GLY A 140 -6.94 -0.28 -9.89
CA GLY A 140 -6.19 -1.46 -9.45
C GLY A 140 -5.57 -1.35 -8.06
N PRO A 141 -4.78 -0.30 -7.76
CA PRO A 141 -4.20 -0.14 -6.42
C PRO A 141 -5.25 -0.04 -5.31
N LEU A 142 -6.38 0.62 -5.57
CA LEU A 142 -7.48 0.71 -4.59
C LEU A 142 -8.16 -0.66 -4.40
N ILE A 143 -8.43 -1.39 -5.48
CA ILE A 143 -8.99 -2.76 -5.40
C ILE A 143 -8.08 -3.67 -4.58
N PHE A 144 -6.77 -3.55 -4.76
CA PHE A 144 -5.78 -4.30 -3.98
C PHE A 144 -5.84 -3.94 -2.50
N THR A 145 -5.73 -2.65 -2.16
CA THR A 145 -5.74 -2.17 -0.79
C THR A 145 -7.06 -2.46 -0.05
N ASP A 146 -8.19 -2.53 -0.77
CA ASP A 146 -9.48 -2.89 -0.18
C ASP A 146 -9.54 -4.34 0.34
N GLY A 147 -8.63 -5.22 -0.11
CA GLY A 147 -8.44 -6.58 0.40
C GLY A 147 -7.37 -6.71 1.50
N LEU A 148 -6.74 -5.61 1.91
CA LEU A 148 -5.68 -5.60 2.92
C LEU A 148 -6.22 -5.22 4.30
N LEU A 149 -5.60 -5.74 5.37
CA LEU A 149 -5.90 -5.35 6.75
C LEU A 149 -5.17 -4.04 7.10
N GLU A 150 -5.39 -3.04 6.24
CA GLU A 150 -4.73 -1.75 6.24
C GLU A 150 -5.76 -0.62 6.31
N LYS A 151 -5.35 0.54 6.81
CA LYS A 151 -6.26 1.68 7.07
C LYS A 151 -6.56 2.52 5.84
N GLU A 152 -5.75 2.41 4.79
CA GLU A 152 -5.77 3.25 3.60
C GLU A 152 -7.07 3.12 2.79
N SER A 153 -7.65 1.93 2.73
CA SER A 153 -8.95 1.66 2.07
C SER A 153 -10.10 2.41 2.75
N LEU A 154 -10.19 2.31 4.07
CA LEU A 154 -11.18 3.03 4.87
C LEU A 154 -10.91 4.54 4.87
N ALA A 155 -9.65 4.97 4.81
CA ALA A 155 -9.31 6.38 4.64
C ALA A 155 -9.77 6.93 3.28
N ALA A 156 -9.68 6.14 2.20
CA ALA A 156 -10.22 6.50 0.89
C ALA A 156 -11.75 6.59 0.90
N LEU A 157 -12.44 5.64 1.55
CA LEU A 157 -13.89 5.73 1.75
C LEU A 157 -14.27 6.99 2.54
N GLY A 158 -13.59 7.23 3.65
CA GLY A 158 -13.79 8.42 4.48
C GLY A 158 -13.55 9.71 3.71
N ALA A 159 -12.50 9.78 2.89
CA ALA A 159 -12.19 10.93 2.04
C ALA A 159 -13.27 11.13 0.97
N ALA A 160 -13.77 10.07 0.33
CA ALA A 160 -14.87 10.15 -0.63
C ALA A 160 -16.16 10.70 0.00
N ILE A 161 -16.49 10.25 1.21
CA ILE A 161 -17.64 10.76 2.00
C ILE A 161 -17.41 12.22 2.38
N ALA A 162 -16.22 12.56 2.89
CA ALA A 162 -15.86 13.92 3.26
C ALA A 162 -16.00 14.89 2.08
N LEU A 163 -15.52 14.50 0.90
CA LEU A 163 -15.69 15.25 -0.34
C LEU A 163 -17.17 15.43 -0.72
N GLY A 164 -17.99 14.37 -0.60
CA GLY A 164 -19.43 14.47 -0.84
C GLY A 164 -20.14 15.44 0.11
N LEU A 165 -19.78 15.40 1.40
CA LEU A 165 -20.31 16.33 2.41
C LEU A 165 -19.82 17.76 2.18
N THR A 166 -18.56 17.95 1.75
CA THR A 166 -18.05 19.28 1.34
C THR A 166 -18.81 19.81 0.13
N ALA A 167 -19.04 18.99 -0.90
CA ALA A 167 -19.83 19.39 -2.08
C ALA A 167 -21.25 19.81 -1.68
N TRP A 168 -21.89 19.05 -0.79
CA TRP A 168 -23.22 19.37 -0.27
C TRP A 168 -23.26 20.66 0.56
N ALA A 169 -22.23 20.90 1.38
CA ALA A 169 -22.09 22.12 2.17
C ALA A 169 -21.72 23.35 1.33
N ALA A 170 -21.03 23.14 0.19
CA ALA A 170 -20.58 24.20 -0.71
C ALA A 170 -21.72 24.82 -1.50
N ASN A 171 -22.89 24.17 -1.58
CA ASN A 171 -24.07 24.72 -2.21
C ASN A 171 -24.47 26.08 -1.56
N PRO A 172 -24.57 27.17 -2.33
CA PRO A 172 -24.90 28.51 -1.81
C PRO A 172 -26.25 28.59 -1.08
N ALA A 173 -27.24 27.79 -1.51
CA ALA A 173 -28.55 27.71 -0.86
C ALA A 173 -28.52 26.90 0.45
N GLY A 174 -27.43 26.18 0.73
CA GLY A 174 -27.30 25.30 1.90
C GLY A 174 -27.03 26.02 3.22
N ARG A 175 -27.64 25.56 4.32
CA ARG A 175 -27.43 26.10 5.67
C ARG A 175 -25.96 25.97 6.11
N ALA A 176 -25.48 26.90 6.95
CA ALA A 176 -24.08 26.93 7.39
C ALA A 176 -23.67 25.70 8.22
N TRP A 177 -24.58 25.12 9.01
CA TRP A 177 -24.34 23.92 9.83
C TRP A 177 -23.89 22.70 9.02
N ARG A 178 -24.17 22.65 7.71
CA ARG A 178 -23.68 21.59 6.83
C ARG A 178 -22.16 21.48 6.83
N ALA A 179 -21.46 22.59 7.09
CA ALA A 179 -20.01 22.61 7.21
C ALA A 179 -19.50 21.75 8.38
N THR A 180 -20.29 21.58 9.45
CA THR A 180 -19.96 20.68 10.57
C THR A 180 -19.86 19.23 10.13
N GLY A 181 -20.77 18.75 9.28
CA GLY A 181 -20.68 17.39 8.72
C GLY A 181 -19.42 17.19 7.87
N SER A 182 -19.04 18.21 7.08
CA SER A 182 -17.79 18.18 6.33
C SER A 182 -16.56 18.17 7.23
N GLY A 183 -16.55 18.98 8.30
CA GLY A 183 -15.46 19.02 9.27
C GLY A 183 -15.31 17.70 10.02
N LEU A 184 -16.42 17.14 10.48
CA LEU A 184 -16.47 15.85 11.17
C LEU A 184 -15.88 14.73 10.29
N ALA A 185 -16.28 14.67 9.02
CA ALA A 185 -15.76 13.64 8.11
C ALA A 185 -14.25 13.79 7.85
N TRP A 186 -13.74 15.01 7.63
CA TRP A 186 -12.30 15.22 7.48
C TRP A 186 -11.50 14.96 8.76
N GLY A 187 -12.08 15.25 9.93
CA GLY A 187 -11.51 14.89 11.21
C GLY A 187 -11.44 13.37 11.40
N ILE A 188 -12.48 12.61 11.01
CA ILE A 188 -12.46 11.14 11.01
C ILE A 188 -11.36 10.61 10.09
N VAL A 189 -11.22 11.17 8.87
CA VAL A 189 -10.13 10.80 7.96
C VAL A 189 -8.76 11.05 8.62
N SER A 190 -8.61 12.13 9.39
CA SER A 190 -7.35 12.40 10.11
C SER A 190 -7.01 11.40 11.21
N LEU A 191 -7.99 10.64 11.71
CA LEU A 191 -7.77 9.55 12.67
C LEU A 191 -7.41 8.21 11.99
N LEU A 192 -7.62 8.10 10.68
CA LEU A 192 -7.12 6.99 9.85
C LEU A 192 -5.80 7.35 9.18
N ARG A 193 -5.55 8.65 8.98
CA ARG A 193 -4.35 9.15 8.33
C ARG A 193 -4.02 10.56 8.83
N ALA A 194 -3.07 10.66 9.76
CA ALA A 194 -2.68 11.91 10.41
C ALA A 194 -2.34 13.07 9.45
N ASN A 195 -1.85 12.81 8.23
CA ASN A 195 -1.55 13.88 7.28
C ASN A 195 -2.80 14.67 6.81
N ALA A 196 -4.00 14.10 6.94
CA ALA A 196 -5.25 14.82 6.68
C ALA A 196 -5.55 15.91 7.74
N LEU A 197 -4.83 15.96 8.86
CA LEU A 197 -4.88 17.07 9.82
C LEU A 197 -4.63 18.44 9.16
N VAL A 198 -3.84 18.48 8.07
CA VAL A 198 -3.58 19.70 7.30
C VAL A 198 -4.87 20.34 6.77
N LEU A 199 -5.95 19.57 6.63
CA LEU A 199 -7.24 20.06 6.13
C LEU A 199 -8.07 20.81 7.17
N ALA A 200 -7.74 20.74 8.45
CA ALA A 200 -8.36 21.61 9.46
C ALA A 200 -8.10 23.10 9.12
N PRO A 201 -6.85 23.59 9.09
CA PRO A 201 -6.58 24.99 8.74
C PRO A 201 -6.89 25.30 7.27
N LEU A 202 -6.52 24.43 6.33
CA LEU A 202 -6.73 24.69 4.90
C LEU A 202 -8.21 24.72 4.52
N GLY A 203 -9.03 23.83 5.08
CA GLY A 203 -10.47 23.83 4.87
C GLY A 203 -11.16 25.05 5.46
N ALA A 204 -10.73 25.49 6.66
CA ALA A 204 -11.25 26.72 7.26
C ALA A 204 -10.89 27.96 6.42
N ILE A 205 -9.63 28.08 5.98
CA ILE A 205 -9.18 29.15 5.08
C ILE A 205 -9.98 29.12 3.79
N TRP A 206 -10.20 27.93 3.21
CA TRP A 206 -11.01 27.78 2.02
C TRP A 206 -12.44 28.30 2.22
N TRP A 207 -13.10 27.99 3.34
CA TRP A 207 -14.44 28.53 3.63
C TRP A 207 -14.48 30.05 3.76
N LEU A 208 -13.40 30.67 4.26
CA LEU A 208 -13.27 32.12 4.35
C LEU A 208 -13.07 32.79 2.98
N LEU A 209 -12.30 32.13 2.11
CA LEU A 209 -11.89 32.67 0.80
C LEU A 209 -12.77 32.22 -0.36
N ALA A 210 -13.59 31.18 -0.20
CA ALA A 210 -14.39 30.61 -1.26
C ALA A 210 -15.22 31.70 -1.95
N ASP A 211 -14.90 31.94 -3.22
CA ASP A 211 -15.59 32.93 -4.05
C ASP A 211 -17.01 32.43 -4.30
N SER A 212 -17.90 32.85 -3.43
CA SER A 212 -19.32 32.70 -3.61
C SER A 212 -19.86 34.11 -3.67
N ARG A 213 -20.11 34.59 -4.89
CA ARG A 213 -20.80 35.87 -5.20
C ARG A 213 -22.11 36.09 -4.41
N HIS A 214 -22.58 35.05 -3.72
CA HIS A 214 -23.84 34.99 -2.98
C HIS A 214 -23.68 34.75 -1.46
N LEU A 215 -22.47 34.66 -0.89
CA LEU A 215 -22.26 34.46 0.56
C LEU A 215 -21.74 35.71 1.26
N THR A 216 -22.46 36.16 2.29
CA THR A 216 -22.00 37.22 3.19
C THR A 216 -20.75 36.80 3.96
N VAL A 217 -19.92 37.78 4.38
CA VAL A 217 -18.71 37.54 5.18
C VAL A 217 -19.05 36.77 6.48
N GLY A 218 -20.14 37.14 7.16
CA GLY A 218 -20.59 36.46 8.37
C GLY A 218 -20.89 34.98 8.15
N ARG A 219 -21.53 34.64 7.02
CA ARG A 219 -21.84 33.24 6.69
C ARG A 219 -20.59 32.42 6.35
N ARG A 220 -19.59 33.04 5.71
CA ARG A 220 -18.28 32.40 5.47
C ARG A 220 -17.55 32.08 6.77
N ARG A 221 -17.50 33.05 7.69
CA ARG A 221 -16.95 32.85 9.05
C ARG A 221 -17.69 31.74 9.81
N ALA A 222 -19.02 31.75 9.78
CA ALA A 222 -19.83 30.71 10.41
C ALA A 222 -19.52 29.31 9.84
N LYS A 223 -19.41 29.16 8.51
CA LYS A 223 -19.03 27.88 7.90
C LYS A 223 -17.62 27.43 8.32
N ALA A 224 -16.65 28.33 8.35
CA ALA A 224 -15.29 28.01 8.79
C ALA A 224 -15.26 27.55 10.26
N LEU A 225 -15.94 28.26 11.16
CA LEU A 225 -16.05 27.87 12.59
C LEU A 225 -16.79 26.55 12.77
N LEU A 226 -17.89 26.34 12.05
CA LEU A 226 -18.69 25.12 12.12
C LEU A 226 -17.94 23.91 11.55
N PHE A 227 -17.12 24.12 10.52
CA PHE A 227 -16.19 23.13 9.99
C PHE A 227 -15.13 22.75 11.04
N LEU A 228 -14.46 23.74 11.64
CA LEU A 228 -13.47 23.48 12.70
C LEU A 228 -14.09 22.79 13.92
N LEU A 229 -15.31 23.16 14.29
CA LEU A 229 -16.06 22.49 15.36
C LEU A 229 -16.28 21.01 15.02
N GLY A 230 -16.78 20.70 13.80
CA GLY A 230 -16.95 19.33 13.37
C GLY A 230 -15.63 18.55 13.39
N PHE A 231 -14.55 19.16 12.92
CA PHE A 231 -13.22 18.56 12.91
C PHE A 231 -12.72 18.27 14.33
N ALA A 232 -12.83 19.24 15.24
CA ALA A 232 -12.45 19.09 16.63
C ALA A 232 -13.26 17.99 17.33
N LEU A 233 -14.57 17.92 17.09
CA LEU A 233 -15.44 16.88 17.64
C LEU A 233 -15.02 15.47 17.19
N ALA A 234 -14.55 15.32 15.94
CA ALA A 234 -14.07 14.03 15.46
C ALA A 234 -12.77 13.60 16.15
N ILE A 235 -11.79 14.50 16.32
CA ILE A 235 -10.49 14.13 16.90
C ILE A 235 -10.47 14.10 18.43
N ALA A 236 -11.44 14.76 19.08
CA ALA A 236 -11.50 14.90 20.53
C ALA A 236 -11.35 13.57 21.30
N PRO A 237 -12.00 12.45 20.93
CA PRO A 237 -11.83 11.18 21.64
C PRO A 237 -10.38 10.70 21.67
N ALA A 238 -9.66 10.76 20.54
CA ALA A 238 -8.26 10.37 20.47
C ALA A 238 -7.36 11.32 21.28
N THR A 239 -7.61 12.62 21.19
CA THR A 239 -6.89 13.63 21.99
C THR A 239 -7.09 13.42 23.49
N ILE A 240 -8.32 13.12 23.92
CA ILE A 240 -8.65 12.85 25.33
C ILE A 240 -7.96 11.58 25.80
N VAL A 241 -8.04 10.49 25.03
CA VAL A 241 -7.34 9.23 25.36
C VAL A 241 -5.85 9.47 25.52
N ASN A 242 -5.21 10.16 24.57
CA ASN A 242 -3.79 10.51 24.67
C ASN A 242 -3.48 11.30 25.95
N ALA A 243 -4.27 12.30 26.30
CA ALA A 243 -4.06 13.09 27.51
C ALA A 243 -4.21 12.26 28.80
N VAL A 244 -5.15 11.31 28.83
CA VAL A 244 -5.41 10.42 29.98
C VAL A 244 -4.29 9.40 30.19
N VAL A 245 -3.76 8.82 29.11
CA VAL A 245 -2.75 7.75 29.19
C VAL A 245 -1.32 8.30 29.26
N SER A 246 -1.09 9.56 28.89
CA SER A 246 0.23 10.21 28.98
C SER A 246 0.67 10.42 30.43
N ARG A 247 1.94 10.13 30.74
CA ARG A 247 2.58 10.40 32.04
C ARG A 247 3.96 11.06 31.83
N PRO A 248 4.13 12.38 32.09
CA PRO A 248 3.12 13.38 32.47
C PRO A 248 2.09 13.63 31.36
N THR A 249 0.99 14.30 31.68
CA THR A 249 -0.07 14.62 30.69
C THR A 249 0.47 15.47 29.54
N GLU A 250 0.27 15.02 28.31
CA GLU A 250 0.65 15.71 27.07
C GLU A 250 -0.58 15.92 26.17
N LEU A 251 -0.62 17.06 25.47
CA LEU A 251 -1.67 17.33 24.48
C LEU A 251 -1.22 16.84 23.10
N ILE A 252 -1.55 15.58 22.78
CA ILE A 252 -1.28 14.96 21.49
C ILE A 252 -2.60 14.82 20.73
N LEU A 253 -2.74 15.55 19.61
CA LEU A 253 -4.02 15.64 18.89
C LEU A 253 -4.48 14.28 18.36
N THR A 254 -3.59 13.57 17.67
CA THR A 254 -3.85 12.23 17.14
C THR A 254 -2.76 11.27 17.58
N THR A 255 -1.51 11.58 17.22
CA THR A 255 -0.38 10.67 17.31
C THR A 255 0.94 11.43 17.42
N TRP A 256 2.02 10.80 17.90
CA TRP A 256 3.31 11.45 18.15
C TRP A 256 4.48 10.96 17.27
N GLN A 257 4.22 10.12 16.28
CA GLN A 257 5.18 9.61 15.27
C GLN A 257 5.57 10.62 14.17
N GLY A 258 4.94 11.80 14.09
CA GLY A 258 5.17 12.77 13.01
C GLY A 258 6.63 13.20 12.85
N GLY A 259 7.36 13.37 13.96
CA GLY A 259 8.79 13.70 13.93
C GLY A 259 9.65 12.60 13.35
N ALA A 260 9.46 11.37 13.84
CA ALA A 260 10.18 10.18 13.38
C ALA A 260 9.98 9.96 11.87
N ASN A 261 8.73 10.00 11.41
CA ASN A 261 8.40 9.88 9.99
C ASN A 261 9.00 11.01 9.14
N PHE A 262 9.06 12.24 9.67
CA PHE A 262 9.69 13.35 8.96
C PHE A 262 11.20 13.14 8.83
N TYR A 263 11.86 12.65 9.89
CA TYR A 263 13.28 12.29 9.88
C TYR A 263 13.57 11.15 8.92
N ILE A 264 12.78 10.06 8.90
CA ILE A 264 12.93 8.98 7.90
C ILE A 264 12.91 9.54 6.48
N GLY A 265 11.98 10.46 6.21
CA GLY A 265 11.87 11.10 4.91
C GLY A 265 12.95 12.13 4.59
N ASN A 266 13.55 12.80 5.58
CA ASN A 266 14.39 14.00 5.35
C ASN A 266 15.77 13.94 6.00
N GLY A 267 16.11 12.85 6.70
CA GLY A 267 17.37 12.63 7.35
C GLY A 267 18.51 12.35 6.37
N PRO A 268 19.75 12.16 6.86
CA PRO A 268 20.92 11.83 6.05
C PRO A 268 20.71 10.61 5.14
N GLU A 269 20.02 9.60 5.64
CA GLU A 269 19.80 8.30 5.00
C GLU A 269 18.60 8.29 4.03
N ALA A 270 17.85 9.38 3.93
CA ALA A 270 16.63 9.44 3.15
C ALA A 270 16.86 9.31 1.63
N THR A 271 16.22 8.32 1.02
CA THR A 271 16.28 8.05 -0.43
C THR A 271 15.04 8.55 -1.19
N GLY A 272 13.98 8.88 -0.45
CA GLY A 272 12.68 9.30 -0.99
C GLY A 272 11.56 8.28 -0.79
N THR A 273 11.90 7.04 -0.44
CA THR A 273 10.99 5.99 0.05
C THR A 273 11.25 5.69 1.52
N TYR A 274 10.51 4.73 2.11
CA TYR A 274 10.76 4.27 3.48
C TYR A 274 12.06 3.46 3.51
N VAL A 275 13.00 3.91 4.33
CA VAL A 275 14.21 3.16 4.68
C VAL A 275 14.37 3.35 6.18
N ALA A 276 14.30 2.25 6.93
CA ALA A 276 14.51 2.29 8.37
C ALA A 276 15.94 2.82 8.66
N PRO A 277 16.09 3.82 9.54
CA PRO A 277 17.41 4.27 9.97
C PRO A 277 18.20 3.10 10.60
N PRO A 278 19.55 3.12 10.58
CA PRO A 278 20.35 1.99 11.08
C PRO A 278 20.14 1.61 12.55
N PHE A 279 19.57 2.53 13.34
CA PHE A 279 19.27 2.35 14.76
C PHE A 279 17.81 1.95 15.04
N VAL A 280 17.00 1.75 14.00
CA VAL A 280 15.57 1.43 14.10
C VAL A 280 15.33 0.07 13.45
N GLU A 281 14.70 -0.83 14.19
CA GLU A 281 14.17 -2.06 13.63
C GLU A 281 12.94 -1.72 12.76
N ALA A 282 12.89 -2.26 11.53
CA ALA A 282 11.76 -2.09 10.61
C ALA A 282 10.55 -2.94 11.04
N ASN A 283 10.09 -2.73 12.27
CA ASN A 283 9.02 -3.47 12.93
C ASN A 283 8.16 -2.48 13.72
N PRO A 284 6.85 -2.36 13.42
CA PRO A 284 5.94 -1.43 14.11
C PRO A 284 5.88 -1.60 15.63
N ALA A 285 6.23 -2.78 16.15
CA ALA A 285 6.25 -3.05 17.58
C ALA A 285 7.40 -2.32 18.32
N HIS A 286 8.53 -2.09 17.64
CA HIS A 286 9.76 -1.56 18.24
C HIS A 286 10.10 -0.14 17.77
N GLU A 287 9.64 0.27 16.57
CA GLU A 287 9.99 1.56 15.96
C GLU A 287 9.81 2.76 16.91
N ALA A 288 8.69 2.80 17.65
CA ALA A 288 8.42 3.86 18.61
C ALA A 288 9.46 3.95 19.74
N ASP A 289 9.88 2.79 20.24
CA ASP A 289 10.81 2.67 21.36
C ASP A 289 12.24 2.97 20.90
N ASP A 290 12.66 2.45 19.74
CA ASP A 290 13.96 2.73 19.13
C ASP A 290 14.20 4.24 18.91
N PHE A 291 13.19 4.92 18.35
CA PHE A 291 13.25 6.38 18.17
C PHE A 291 13.32 7.13 19.50
N ALA A 292 12.65 6.67 20.54
CA ALA A 292 12.64 7.30 21.86
C ALA A 292 13.96 7.08 22.61
N GLU A 293 14.50 5.86 22.55
CA GLU A 293 15.79 5.49 23.13
C GLU A 293 16.94 6.24 22.47
N GLU A 294 16.97 6.26 21.14
CA GLU A 294 18.02 6.96 20.42
C GLU A 294 17.96 8.48 20.62
N ALA A 295 16.76 9.07 20.67
CA ALA A 295 16.61 10.49 21.00
C ALA A 295 17.07 10.80 22.43
N THR A 296 16.76 9.91 23.38
CA THR A 296 17.22 10.04 24.77
C THR A 296 18.75 9.96 24.85
N ARG A 297 19.36 9.00 24.15
CA ARG A 297 20.81 8.81 24.08
C ARG A 297 21.51 10.04 23.50
N ARG A 298 21.04 10.57 22.37
CA ARG A 298 21.63 11.74 21.70
C ARG A 298 21.40 13.05 22.46
N SER A 299 20.28 13.20 23.15
CA SER A 299 19.95 14.42 23.90
C SER A 299 20.50 14.43 25.33
N GLY A 300 20.98 13.29 25.84
CA GLY A 300 21.49 13.12 27.20
C GLY A 300 20.42 13.20 28.30
N ARG A 301 19.13 13.19 27.94
CA ARG A 301 18.02 13.26 28.89
C ARG A 301 16.80 12.52 28.34
N ARG A 302 15.97 11.96 29.23
CA ARG A 302 14.71 11.35 28.82
C ARG A 302 13.75 12.41 28.29
N LEU A 303 13.18 12.16 27.11
CA LEU A 303 12.23 13.07 26.46
C LEU A 303 10.78 12.57 26.65
N SER A 304 9.84 13.50 26.66
CA SER A 304 8.40 13.17 26.54
C SER A 304 8.09 12.74 25.11
N HIS A 305 6.91 12.18 24.84
CA HIS A 305 6.54 11.73 23.48
C HIS A 305 6.56 12.89 22.48
N THR A 306 6.01 14.03 22.88
CA THR A 306 6.08 15.28 22.09
C THR A 306 7.53 15.75 21.95
N GLY A 307 8.35 15.57 22.99
CA GLY A 307 9.78 15.85 22.97
C GLY A 307 10.54 15.01 21.95
N VAL A 308 10.28 13.70 21.89
CA VAL A 308 10.85 12.77 20.89
C VAL A 308 10.42 13.19 19.48
N SER A 309 9.13 13.46 19.27
CA SER A 309 8.64 13.94 17.97
C SER A 309 9.31 15.25 17.56
N ARG A 310 9.48 16.22 18.47
CA ARG A 310 10.14 17.49 18.15
C ARG A 310 11.62 17.28 17.84
N PHE A 311 12.31 16.47 18.64
CA PHE A 311 13.71 16.15 18.43
C PHE A 311 13.97 15.61 17.02
N TRP A 312 13.19 14.64 16.56
CA TRP A 312 13.36 14.07 15.21
C TRP A 312 12.90 15.01 14.10
N LEU A 313 11.86 15.82 14.33
CA LEU A 313 11.49 16.89 13.40
C LEU A 313 12.67 17.87 13.21
N ASP A 314 13.31 18.29 14.30
CA ASP A 314 14.45 19.20 14.27
C ASP A 314 15.67 18.55 13.56
N GLN A 315 15.93 17.26 13.80
CA GLN A 315 16.99 16.54 13.07
C GLN A 315 16.71 16.45 11.56
N GLY A 316 15.46 16.23 11.15
CA GLY A 316 15.08 16.24 9.74
C GLY A 316 15.21 17.63 9.11
N LEU A 317 14.79 18.68 9.85
CA LEU A 317 14.90 20.06 9.40
C LEU A 317 16.35 20.55 9.35
N LYS A 318 17.23 20.03 10.21
CA LYS A 318 18.65 20.35 10.19
C LYS A 318 19.29 20.11 8.82
N ARG A 319 18.92 19.04 8.11
CA ARG A 319 19.39 18.80 6.73
C ARG A 319 18.97 19.91 5.75
N TRP A 320 17.78 20.48 5.90
CA TRP A 320 17.31 21.58 5.07
C TRP A 320 18.13 22.86 5.25
N TRP A 321 18.68 23.08 6.45
CA TRP A 321 19.57 24.20 6.74
C TRP A 321 21.01 23.92 6.32
N ASP A 322 21.52 22.73 6.64
CA ASP A 322 22.92 22.34 6.37
C ASP A 322 23.16 22.08 4.88
N ALA A 323 22.16 21.56 4.16
CA ALA A 323 22.28 21.11 2.77
C ALA A 323 21.01 21.39 1.94
N PRO A 324 20.58 22.65 1.77
CA PRO A 324 19.30 23.01 1.14
C PRO A 324 19.18 22.49 -0.30
N ALA A 325 20.24 22.55 -1.10
CA ALA A 325 20.24 22.04 -2.47
C ALA A 325 20.01 20.52 -2.53
N ALA A 326 20.60 19.76 -1.59
CA ALA A 326 20.39 18.32 -1.50
C ALA A 326 18.96 17.99 -1.06
N SER A 327 18.40 18.75 -0.12
CA SER A 327 17.01 18.58 0.33
C SER A 327 15.98 18.93 -0.75
N LEU A 328 16.22 20.00 -1.53
CA LEU A 328 15.40 20.33 -2.70
C LEU A 328 15.48 19.25 -3.78
N ARG A 329 16.68 18.70 -4.03
CA ARG A 329 16.86 17.57 -4.97
C ARG A 329 16.11 16.32 -4.48
N LEU A 330 16.16 16.02 -3.20
CA LEU A 330 15.43 14.91 -2.58
C LEU A 330 13.91 15.12 -2.69
N LEU A 331 13.41 16.32 -2.40
CA LEU A 331 12.00 16.64 -2.58
C LEU A 331 11.56 16.50 -4.04
N ALA A 332 12.36 16.97 -5.00
CA ALA A 332 12.09 16.77 -6.42
C ALA A 332 12.08 15.28 -6.81
N ALA A 333 12.99 14.47 -6.25
CA ALA A 333 13.00 13.02 -6.43
C ALA A 333 11.70 12.40 -5.88
N LYS A 334 11.27 12.77 -4.67
CA LYS A 334 10.00 12.32 -4.07
C LYS A 334 8.78 12.73 -4.88
N ILE A 335 8.73 13.95 -5.40
CA ILE A 335 7.63 14.37 -6.31
C ILE A 335 7.60 13.49 -7.55
N GLY A 336 8.78 13.17 -8.11
CA GLY A 336 8.90 12.24 -9.22
C GLY A 336 8.48 10.81 -8.89
N LEU A 337 8.76 10.31 -7.68
CA LEU A 337 8.29 9.01 -7.19
C LEU A 337 6.76 9.02 -6.98
N LEU A 338 6.24 10.06 -6.35
CA LEU A 338 4.81 10.23 -6.06
C LEU A 338 3.99 10.24 -7.34
N ALA A 339 4.48 10.96 -8.35
CA ALA A 339 3.84 11.09 -9.64
C ALA A 339 3.87 9.81 -10.49
N HIS A 340 4.79 8.88 -10.18
CA HIS A 340 5.06 7.69 -10.98
C HIS A 340 3.92 6.67 -10.92
N ASN A 341 3.71 5.91 -12.00
CA ASN A 341 2.73 4.81 -12.04
C ASN A 341 3.11 3.59 -11.20
N PHE A 342 4.36 3.51 -10.75
CA PHE A 342 4.87 2.36 -10.02
C PHE A 342 4.35 2.41 -8.59
N GLU A 343 3.78 1.30 -8.11
CA GLU A 343 3.31 1.17 -6.75
C GLU A 343 4.47 0.74 -5.87
N ILE A 344 5.18 1.72 -5.30
CA ILE A 344 6.32 1.48 -4.42
C ILE A 344 5.83 0.65 -3.22
N PRO A 345 6.38 -0.56 -3.01
CA PRO A 345 5.93 -1.45 -1.94
C PRO A 345 6.28 -0.88 -0.56
N ASP A 346 5.54 -1.35 0.43
CA ASP A 346 5.77 -1.06 1.85
C ASP A 346 5.68 -2.37 2.63
N ASN A 347 4.46 -2.76 3.04
CA ASN A 347 4.22 -4.09 3.62
C ASN A 347 4.02 -5.17 2.55
N GLN A 348 3.10 -4.91 1.62
CA GLN A 348 2.73 -5.83 0.54
C GLN A 348 3.20 -5.27 -0.80
N ASP A 349 3.75 -6.12 -1.67
CA ASP A 349 4.11 -5.75 -3.03
C ASP A 349 2.95 -6.08 -4.01
N PHE A 350 2.35 -5.03 -4.58
CA PHE A 350 1.24 -5.16 -5.53
C PHE A 350 1.58 -6.04 -6.74
N GLU A 351 2.78 -5.89 -7.29
CA GLU A 351 3.20 -6.65 -8.46
C GLU A 351 3.48 -8.11 -8.09
N PHE A 352 4.16 -8.34 -6.98
CA PHE A 352 4.42 -9.69 -6.46
C PHE A 352 3.12 -10.44 -6.21
N VAL A 353 2.20 -9.86 -5.42
CA VAL A 353 0.92 -10.49 -5.09
C VAL A 353 0.11 -10.78 -6.35
N ARG A 354 0.10 -9.87 -7.34
CA ARG A 354 -0.56 -10.10 -8.63
C ARG A 354 0.02 -11.32 -9.38
N LEU A 355 1.34 -11.51 -9.33
CA LEU A 355 2.01 -12.61 -10.04
C LEU A 355 1.79 -13.97 -9.36
N VAL A 356 1.82 -14.01 -8.03
CA VAL A 356 1.85 -15.27 -7.26
C VAL A 356 0.48 -15.71 -6.75
N ALA A 357 -0.38 -14.76 -6.37
CA ALA A 357 -1.62 -15.05 -5.66
C ALA A 357 -2.87 -14.57 -6.40
N VAL A 358 -2.83 -13.39 -7.03
CA VAL A 358 -4.04 -12.71 -7.54
C VAL A 358 -3.87 -12.17 -8.97
N PRO A 359 -3.83 -13.05 -10.00
CA PRO A 359 -3.68 -12.61 -11.39
C PRO A 359 -4.81 -11.68 -11.87
N HIS A 360 -6.01 -11.82 -11.29
CA HIS A 360 -7.17 -10.97 -11.60
C HIS A 360 -7.03 -9.51 -11.12
N LEU A 361 -5.99 -9.15 -10.34
CA LEU A 361 -5.66 -7.74 -10.11
C LEU A 361 -5.37 -6.98 -11.41
N SER A 362 -5.02 -7.68 -12.49
CA SER A 362 -4.88 -7.10 -13.85
C SER A 362 -6.18 -6.53 -14.43
N TRP A 363 -7.35 -6.88 -13.88
CA TRP A 363 -8.64 -6.29 -14.26
C TRP A 363 -8.82 -4.85 -13.75
N GLY A 364 -8.02 -4.45 -12.76
CA GLY A 364 -7.93 -3.06 -12.28
C GLY A 364 -7.16 -2.18 -13.26
N VAL A 365 -7.77 -1.86 -14.40
CA VAL A 365 -7.12 -1.17 -15.52
C VAL A 365 -6.76 0.29 -15.24
N ILE A 366 -7.36 0.92 -14.22
CA ILE A 366 -7.04 2.29 -13.83
C ILE A 366 -5.93 2.30 -12.78
N SER A 367 -4.85 3.01 -13.06
CA SER A 367 -3.71 3.16 -12.18
C SER A 367 -3.48 4.62 -11.79
N PHE A 368 -2.57 4.87 -10.86
CA PHE A 368 -2.18 6.24 -10.51
C PHE A 368 -1.69 7.03 -11.74
N GLY A 369 -0.86 6.40 -12.59
CA GLY A 369 -0.35 7.01 -13.80
C GLY A 369 -1.40 7.27 -14.88
N THR A 370 -2.60 6.70 -14.75
CA THR A 370 -3.76 7.03 -15.57
C THR A 370 -4.59 8.16 -14.95
N LEU A 371 -4.79 8.12 -13.62
CA LEU A 371 -5.57 9.13 -12.90
C LEU A 371 -4.90 10.49 -12.88
N LEU A 372 -3.57 10.57 -12.73
CA LEU A 372 -2.87 11.84 -12.63
C LEU A 372 -3.00 12.69 -13.92
N PRO A 373 -2.73 12.18 -15.14
CA PRO A 373 -2.94 12.95 -16.37
C PRO A 373 -4.40 13.33 -16.62
N LEU A 374 -5.35 12.45 -16.26
CA LEU A 374 -6.77 12.78 -16.33
C LEU A 374 -7.13 13.90 -15.36
N ALA A 375 -6.66 13.85 -14.13
CA ALA A 375 -6.88 14.90 -13.13
C ALA A 375 -6.30 16.24 -13.58
N ALA A 376 -5.15 16.24 -14.27
CA ALA A 376 -4.53 17.42 -14.83
C ALA A 376 -5.43 18.15 -15.86
N LEU A 377 -6.30 17.42 -16.58
CA LEU A 377 -7.28 18.04 -17.50
C LEU A 377 -8.21 19.02 -16.80
N SER A 378 -8.54 18.78 -15.52
CA SER A 378 -9.41 19.66 -14.76
C SER A 378 -8.82 21.05 -14.50
N LEU A 379 -7.50 21.19 -14.55
CA LEU A 379 -6.82 22.49 -14.46
C LEU A 379 -7.15 23.38 -15.68
N GLY A 380 -7.51 22.75 -16.81
CA GLY A 380 -7.92 23.40 -18.04
C GLY A 380 -9.32 24.00 -18.03
N LEU A 381 -10.17 23.67 -17.04
CA LEU A 381 -11.59 24.07 -17.01
C LEU A 381 -11.77 25.59 -17.12
N GLY A 382 -12.81 26.00 -17.85
CA GLY A 382 -13.18 27.40 -18.00
C GLY A 382 -13.61 28.01 -16.65
N ARG A 383 -13.52 29.34 -16.51
CA ARG A 383 -13.90 30.02 -15.25
C ARG A 383 -15.33 29.71 -14.80
N GLU A 384 -16.26 29.54 -15.73
CA GLU A 384 -17.67 29.22 -15.45
C GLU A 384 -17.88 27.78 -14.96
N GLU A 385 -16.97 26.86 -15.33
CA GLU A 385 -17.01 25.44 -14.95
C GLU A 385 -16.33 25.18 -13.59
N ARG A 386 -15.52 26.12 -13.11
CA ARG A 386 -14.80 26.03 -11.83
C ARG A 386 -15.73 26.34 -10.66
N THR A 387 -16.38 25.31 -10.15
CA THR A 387 -17.22 25.42 -8.94
C THR A 387 -16.37 25.67 -7.69
N PRO A 388 -16.93 26.21 -6.58
CA PRO A 388 -16.22 26.26 -5.31
C PRO A 388 -15.68 24.87 -4.91
N PHE A 389 -16.49 23.83 -5.09
CA PHE A 389 -16.09 22.45 -4.81
C PHE A 389 -14.84 22.00 -5.60
N TRP A 390 -14.71 22.40 -6.87
CA TRP A 390 -13.50 22.13 -7.65
C TRP A 390 -12.24 22.69 -6.99
N SER A 391 -12.28 23.94 -6.51
CA SER A 391 -11.12 24.55 -5.85
C SER A 391 -10.77 23.84 -4.54
N PHE A 392 -11.78 23.37 -3.79
CA PHE A 392 -11.55 22.55 -2.60
C PHE A 392 -10.96 21.17 -2.95
N LEU A 393 -11.39 20.55 -4.05
CA LEU A 393 -10.82 19.30 -4.53
C LEU A 393 -9.33 19.43 -4.86
N ILE A 394 -8.94 20.49 -5.57
CA ILE A 394 -7.53 20.79 -5.86
C ILE A 394 -6.76 20.99 -4.55
N LEU A 395 -7.29 21.81 -3.64
CA LEU A 395 -6.65 22.09 -2.35
C LEU A 395 -6.47 20.82 -1.52
N SER A 396 -7.53 20.03 -1.35
CA SER A 396 -7.52 18.85 -0.48
C SER A 396 -6.68 17.72 -1.02
N THR A 397 -6.86 17.37 -2.31
CA THR A 397 -6.07 16.32 -2.98
C THR A 397 -4.61 16.74 -3.10
N GLY A 398 -4.34 18.00 -3.45
CA GLY A 398 -3.00 18.54 -3.57
C GLY A 398 -2.27 18.62 -2.23
N ALA A 399 -2.93 19.06 -1.16
CA ALA A 399 -2.36 19.07 0.19
C ALA A 399 -2.08 17.65 0.69
N GLY A 400 -3.01 16.72 0.47
CA GLY A 400 -2.84 15.31 0.84
C GLY A 400 -1.64 14.65 0.14
N LEU A 401 -1.55 14.80 -1.19
CA LEU A 401 -0.42 14.30 -1.97
C LEU A 401 0.89 15.04 -1.63
N GLY A 402 0.83 16.36 -1.43
CA GLY A 402 1.98 17.19 -1.08
C GLY A 402 2.56 16.79 0.27
N THR A 403 1.72 16.54 1.28
CA THR A 403 2.20 16.05 2.58
C THR A 403 2.86 14.67 2.48
N THR A 404 2.38 13.77 1.61
CA THR A 404 3.09 12.50 1.33
C THR A 404 4.50 12.77 0.77
N ALA A 405 4.65 13.71 -0.17
CA ALA A 405 5.98 14.08 -0.71
C ALA A 405 6.90 14.78 0.31
N LEU A 406 6.35 15.49 1.30
CA LEU A 406 7.15 16.12 2.36
C LEU A 406 7.80 15.08 3.30
N PHE A 407 7.22 13.88 3.39
CA PHE A 407 7.71 12.77 4.20
C PHE A 407 8.46 11.78 3.31
N PHE A 408 7.91 10.59 3.06
CA PHE A 408 8.46 9.60 2.14
C PHE A 408 7.32 8.99 1.31
N VAL A 409 7.67 8.46 0.14
CA VAL A 409 6.71 7.96 -0.84
C VAL A 409 6.67 6.44 -0.84
N VAL A 410 5.49 5.92 -0.51
CA VAL A 410 5.09 4.52 -0.72
C VAL A 410 3.71 4.51 -1.39
N GLY A 411 3.39 3.44 -2.13
CA GLY A 411 2.20 3.35 -2.97
C GLY A 411 0.90 3.56 -2.19
N ARG A 412 0.77 2.86 -1.05
CA ARG A 412 -0.43 2.90 -0.21
C ARG A 412 -0.77 4.31 0.31
N TYR A 413 0.21 5.20 0.50
CA TYR A 413 -0.03 6.57 1.00
C TYR A 413 -0.69 7.50 -0.02
N ARG A 414 -0.87 7.06 -1.27
CA ARG A 414 -1.64 7.79 -2.29
C ARG A 414 -3.12 7.43 -2.26
N ILE A 415 -3.47 6.23 -1.79
CA ILE A 415 -4.80 5.64 -1.85
C ILE A 415 -5.89 6.54 -1.25
N PRO A 416 -5.70 7.21 -0.07
CA PRO A 416 -6.72 8.09 0.49
C PRO A 416 -7.11 9.26 -0.44
N TRP A 417 -6.25 9.61 -1.40
CA TRP A 417 -6.41 10.75 -2.30
C TRP A 417 -6.89 10.36 -3.71
N PHE A 418 -7.01 9.06 -3.99
CA PHE A 418 -7.57 8.55 -5.25
C PHE A 418 -9.00 9.02 -5.51
N PRO A 419 -9.91 9.11 -4.51
CA PRO A 419 -11.24 9.71 -4.70
C PRO A 419 -11.19 11.11 -5.30
N GLY A 420 -10.28 11.96 -4.80
CA GLY A 420 -10.09 13.32 -5.29
C GLY A 420 -9.55 13.35 -6.73
N LEU A 421 -8.55 12.51 -7.03
CA LEU A 421 -8.02 12.36 -8.38
C LEU A 421 -9.07 11.84 -9.38
N ALA A 422 -9.90 10.88 -8.99
CA ALA A 422 -10.98 10.36 -9.84
C ALA A 422 -12.04 11.44 -10.14
N LEU A 423 -12.39 12.28 -9.15
CA LEU A 423 -13.32 13.41 -9.34
C LEU A 423 -12.75 14.48 -10.26
N LEU A 424 -11.49 14.87 -10.06
CA LEU A 424 -10.79 15.80 -10.95
C LEU A 424 -10.68 15.23 -12.36
N GLY A 425 -10.28 13.96 -12.47
CA GLY A 425 -10.18 13.25 -13.75
C GLY A 425 -11.49 13.21 -14.50
N ALA A 426 -12.60 12.92 -13.81
CA ALA A 426 -13.92 12.93 -14.40
C ALA A 426 -14.35 14.34 -14.85
N ALA A 427 -14.14 15.36 -14.02
CA ALA A 427 -14.49 16.74 -14.39
C ALA A 427 -13.74 17.19 -15.65
N GLY A 428 -12.43 16.92 -15.72
CA GLY A 428 -11.60 17.25 -16.88
C GLY A 428 -11.96 16.44 -18.13
N ALA A 429 -12.15 15.13 -18.01
CA ALA A 429 -12.48 14.26 -19.13
C ALA A 429 -13.87 14.54 -19.72
N VAL A 430 -14.86 14.80 -18.87
CA VAL A 430 -16.23 15.13 -19.31
C VAL A 430 -16.28 16.49 -20.01
N ASP A 431 -15.61 17.51 -19.48
CA ASP A 431 -15.48 18.81 -20.16
C ASP A 431 -14.79 18.64 -21.52
N MET A 432 -13.71 17.85 -21.57
CA MET A 432 -13.01 17.57 -22.82
C MET A 432 -13.93 16.93 -23.86
N GLY A 433 -14.68 15.89 -23.46
CA GLY A 433 -15.65 15.23 -24.33
C GLY A 433 -16.73 16.18 -24.85
N ARG A 434 -17.24 17.08 -23.99
CA ARG A 434 -18.24 18.09 -24.39
C ARG A 434 -17.68 19.07 -25.42
N ARG A 435 -16.44 19.54 -25.25
CA ARG A 435 -15.79 20.47 -26.20
C ARG A 435 -15.51 19.81 -27.53
N LEU A 436 -15.02 18.56 -27.53
CA LEU A 436 -14.82 17.77 -28.74
C LEU A 436 -16.14 17.56 -29.49
N ALA A 437 -17.20 17.15 -28.79
CA ALA A 437 -18.53 16.94 -29.40
C ALA A 437 -19.10 18.24 -30.01
N ARG A 438 -18.82 19.40 -29.39
CA ARG A 438 -19.23 20.72 -29.89
C ARG A 438 -18.24 21.35 -30.88
N ARG A 439 -17.20 20.61 -31.30
CA ARG A 439 -16.12 21.09 -32.20
C ARG A 439 -15.44 22.38 -31.69
N GLN A 440 -15.35 22.56 -30.38
CA GLN A 440 -14.69 23.69 -29.74
C GLN A 440 -13.20 23.39 -29.56
N TRP A 441 -12.45 23.48 -30.65
CA TRP A 441 -11.01 23.16 -30.68
C TRP A 441 -10.13 24.18 -29.96
N ARG A 442 -10.65 25.40 -29.73
CA ARG A 442 -9.94 26.47 -29.04
C ARG A 442 -9.54 26.02 -27.64
N GLY A 443 -8.24 26.03 -27.38
CA GLY A 443 -7.67 25.69 -26.07
C GLY A 443 -7.42 24.19 -25.83
N LEU A 444 -7.77 23.32 -26.79
CA LEU A 444 -7.54 21.88 -26.66
C LEU A 444 -6.05 21.53 -26.68
N GLY A 445 -5.30 22.13 -27.61
CA GLY A 445 -3.87 21.87 -27.81
C GLY A 445 -3.03 22.18 -26.57
N TRP A 446 -3.23 23.34 -25.92
CA TRP A 446 -2.44 23.67 -24.72
C TRP A 446 -2.82 22.79 -23.52
N ARG A 447 -4.08 22.36 -23.37
CA ARG A 447 -4.47 21.44 -22.29
C ARG A 447 -3.75 20.09 -22.44
N VAL A 448 -3.69 19.57 -23.66
CA VAL A 448 -2.96 18.33 -23.94
C VAL A 448 -1.45 18.55 -23.77
N CYS A 449 -0.88 19.57 -24.41
CA CYS A 449 0.56 19.78 -24.44
C CYS A 449 1.17 20.28 -23.11
N LEU A 450 0.44 21.09 -22.33
CA LEU A 450 0.97 21.71 -21.10
C LEU A 450 0.50 21.01 -19.82
N LEU A 451 -0.54 20.18 -19.87
CA LEU A 451 -1.07 19.50 -18.67
C LEU A 451 -0.95 17.98 -18.79
N VAL A 452 -1.52 17.39 -19.85
CA VAL A 452 -1.59 15.92 -19.99
C VAL A 452 -0.25 15.32 -20.33
N LEU A 453 0.43 15.81 -21.38
CA LEU A 453 1.71 15.24 -21.81
C LEU A 453 2.78 15.31 -20.71
N PRO A 454 2.96 16.43 -19.97
CA PRO A 454 3.91 16.47 -18.87
C PRO A 454 3.53 15.54 -17.72
N ALA A 455 2.25 15.47 -17.35
CA ALA A 455 1.79 14.56 -16.30
C ALA A 455 1.98 13.09 -16.69
N ALA A 456 1.67 12.74 -17.95
CA ALA A 456 1.85 11.39 -18.48
C ALA A 456 3.35 11.04 -18.61
N ALA A 457 4.17 11.97 -19.09
CA ALA A 457 5.62 11.79 -19.16
C ALA A 457 6.22 11.57 -17.77
N LEU A 458 5.76 12.30 -16.75
CA LEU A 458 6.22 12.11 -15.38
C LEU A 458 5.74 10.77 -14.79
N ALA A 459 4.49 10.38 -15.08
CA ALA A 459 3.89 9.15 -14.57
C ALA A 459 4.49 7.87 -15.18
N TRP A 460 4.89 7.92 -16.44
CA TRP A 460 5.35 6.76 -17.21
C TRP A 460 6.81 6.83 -17.63
N ARG A 461 7.59 7.72 -17.01
CA ARG A 461 9.04 7.79 -17.25
C ARG A 461 9.71 6.45 -16.92
N PRO A 462 10.80 6.07 -17.58
CA PRO A 462 11.62 4.95 -17.11
C PRO A 462 12.13 5.24 -15.68
N MET A 463 12.00 4.27 -14.79
CA MET A 463 12.44 4.38 -13.40
C MET A 463 13.24 3.14 -13.02
N VAL A 464 14.39 3.38 -12.37
CA VAL A 464 15.13 2.33 -11.67
C VAL A 464 14.34 1.98 -10.42
N ASP A 465 14.17 0.69 -10.15
CA ASP A 465 13.44 0.22 -8.97
C ASP A 465 13.97 0.93 -7.71
N PRO A 466 13.14 1.75 -7.02
CA PRO A 466 13.57 2.50 -5.85
C PRO A 466 13.75 1.59 -4.63
N THR A 467 13.34 0.32 -4.74
CA THR A 467 13.32 -0.69 -3.69
C THR A 467 13.98 -1.97 -4.23
N PRO A 468 15.30 -1.97 -4.46
CA PRO A 468 16.00 -3.06 -5.17
C PRO A 468 15.86 -4.43 -4.47
N ASP A 469 15.52 -4.45 -3.18
CA ASP A 469 15.32 -5.67 -2.39
C ASP A 469 13.86 -6.13 -2.24
N ARG A 470 12.90 -5.47 -2.90
CA ARG A 470 11.47 -5.76 -2.68
C ARG A 470 11.10 -7.23 -2.94
N TRP A 471 11.73 -7.85 -3.95
CA TRP A 471 11.50 -9.24 -4.30
C TRP A 471 11.97 -10.19 -3.19
N GLY A 472 13.10 -9.87 -2.52
CA GLY A 472 13.59 -10.65 -1.40
C GLY A 472 12.64 -10.57 -0.20
N HIS A 473 12.15 -9.37 0.13
CA HIS A 473 11.16 -9.20 1.20
C HIS A 473 9.85 -9.95 0.91
N ALA A 474 9.32 -9.86 -0.31
CA ALA A 474 8.08 -10.50 -0.69
C ALA A 474 8.19 -12.04 -0.74
N GLU A 475 9.34 -12.58 -1.15
CA GLU A 475 9.62 -14.03 -1.10
C GLU A 475 9.80 -14.53 0.35
N ILE A 476 10.40 -13.73 1.24
CA ILE A 476 10.44 -14.04 2.69
C ILE A 476 9.02 -14.11 3.24
N GLU A 477 8.18 -13.12 2.92
CA GLU A 477 6.77 -13.13 3.32
C GLU A 477 6.07 -14.41 2.83
N LEU A 478 6.27 -14.79 1.56
CA LEU A 478 5.73 -16.01 0.99
C LEU A 478 6.20 -17.26 1.71
N ALA A 479 7.50 -17.35 2.04
CA ALA A 479 8.06 -18.45 2.80
C ALA A 479 7.39 -18.57 4.18
N LEU A 480 7.23 -17.44 4.88
CA LEU A 480 6.60 -17.39 6.20
C LEU A 480 5.11 -17.74 6.14
N ALA A 481 4.40 -17.34 5.08
CA ALA A 481 3.02 -17.76 4.86
C ALA A 481 2.90 -19.28 4.66
N PHE A 482 3.84 -19.91 3.94
CA PHE A 482 3.89 -21.36 3.84
C PHE A 482 4.23 -22.06 5.16
N LEU A 483 5.16 -21.52 5.96
CA LEU A 483 5.43 -22.02 7.31
C LEU A 483 4.22 -21.87 8.23
N ALA A 484 3.44 -20.79 8.07
CA ALA A 484 2.20 -20.56 8.79
C ALA A 484 1.16 -21.70 8.59
N GLU A 485 1.19 -22.34 7.43
CA GLU A 485 0.32 -23.47 7.08
C GLU A 485 0.94 -24.85 7.29
N GLY A 486 2.22 -24.92 7.69
CA GLY A 486 2.96 -26.18 7.81
C GLY A 486 3.44 -26.76 6.46
N SER A 487 3.38 -25.96 5.39
CA SER A 487 3.80 -26.31 4.03
C SER A 487 5.32 -26.17 3.87
N LEU A 488 6.07 -27.13 4.42
CA LEU A 488 7.54 -27.07 4.47
C LEU A 488 8.22 -26.99 3.09
N GLU A 489 7.79 -27.78 2.10
CA GLU A 489 8.47 -27.83 0.80
C GLU A 489 8.36 -26.52 0.00
N PRO A 490 7.17 -25.91 -0.14
CA PRO A 490 7.06 -24.57 -0.71
C PRO A 490 7.83 -23.50 0.08
N ALA A 491 7.85 -23.57 1.41
CA ALA A 491 8.62 -22.63 2.24
C ALA A 491 10.13 -22.72 1.94
N ILE A 492 10.68 -23.93 1.86
CA ILE A 492 12.10 -24.14 1.50
C ILE A 492 12.40 -23.60 0.11
N ASN A 493 11.51 -23.82 -0.88
CA ASN A 493 11.70 -23.29 -2.22
C ASN A 493 11.76 -21.75 -2.24
N ALA A 494 10.86 -21.08 -1.52
CA ALA A 494 10.87 -19.63 -1.40
C ALA A 494 12.14 -19.12 -0.68
N LEU A 495 12.57 -19.77 0.40
CA LEU A 495 13.83 -19.43 1.09
C LEU A 495 15.06 -19.61 0.18
N ASP A 496 15.10 -20.66 -0.63
CA ASP A 496 16.17 -20.88 -1.60
C ASP A 496 16.18 -19.79 -2.69
N ASP A 497 14.99 -19.39 -3.16
CA ASP A 497 14.84 -18.30 -4.12
C ASP A 497 15.39 -16.99 -3.53
N VAL A 498 15.06 -16.68 -2.27
CA VAL A 498 15.61 -15.50 -1.56
C VAL A 498 17.14 -15.53 -1.51
N ARG A 499 17.75 -16.66 -1.10
CA ARG A 499 19.21 -16.81 -1.04
C ARG A 499 19.86 -16.65 -2.41
N ALA A 500 19.19 -17.07 -3.47
CA ALA A 500 19.66 -16.88 -4.84
C ALA A 500 19.65 -15.41 -5.28
N LEU A 501 18.70 -14.58 -4.80
CA LEU A 501 18.57 -13.18 -5.26
C LEU A 501 19.80 -12.31 -5.00
N GLY A 502 20.51 -12.50 -3.90
CA GLY A 502 21.71 -11.70 -3.58
C GLY A 502 22.12 -11.80 -2.12
N GLU A 503 23.24 -11.17 -1.78
CA GLU A 503 23.80 -11.19 -0.42
C GLU A 503 22.89 -10.51 0.61
N GLY A 504 22.28 -9.37 0.28
CA GLY A 504 21.34 -8.67 1.18
C GLY A 504 20.12 -9.51 1.57
N PRO A 505 19.33 -10.04 0.60
CA PRO A 505 18.24 -10.96 0.90
C PRO A 505 18.70 -12.22 1.65
N SER A 506 19.85 -12.80 1.25
CA SER A 506 20.40 -13.99 1.91
C SER A 506 20.74 -13.73 3.38
N ALA A 507 21.39 -12.60 3.68
CA ALA A 507 21.72 -12.20 5.05
C ALA A 507 20.47 -12.02 5.91
N ARG A 508 19.38 -11.46 5.35
CA ARG A 508 18.08 -11.39 6.04
C ARG A 508 17.55 -12.77 6.43
N VAL A 509 17.62 -13.74 5.52
CA VAL A 509 17.21 -15.13 5.81
C VAL A 509 18.09 -15.73 6.90
N THR A 510 19.41 -15.53 6.83
CA THR A 510 20.33 -16.01 7.87
C THR A 510 19.97 -15.45 9.24
N THR A 511 19.75 -14.14 9.36
CA THR A 511 19.34 -13.50 10.62
C THR A 511 17.97 -14.02 11.09
N LEU A 512 17.01 -14.14 10.17
CA LEU A 512 15.65 -14.62 10.46
C LEU A 512 15.61 -16.07 10.98
N LEU A 513 16.55 -16.91 10.52
CA LEU A 513 16.62 -18.33 10.86
C LEU A 513 17.70 -18.64 11.91
N ALA A 514 18.41 -17.63 12.43
CA ALA A 514 19.41 -17.82 13.47
C ALA A 514 18.77 -18.21 14.81
N GLU A 515 17.71 -17.50 15.20
CA GLU A 515 16.97 -17.73 16.45
C GLU A 515 15.56 -17.10 16.39
N GLY A 516 14.72 -17.39 17.38
CA GLY A 516 13.41 -16.78 17.56
C GLY A 516 12.24 -17.51 16.89
N PRO A 517 11.05 -16.90 16.83
CA PRO A 517 9.80 -17.61 16.54
C PRO A 517 9.76 -18.27 15.15
N VAL A 518 10.44 -17.68 14.17
CA VAL A 518 10.50 -18.24 12.81
C VAL A 518 11.44 -19.45 12.77
N HIS A 519 12.62 -19.34 13.38
CA HIS A 519 13.54 -20.46 13.57
C HIS A 519 12.83 -21.60 14.29
N ASP A 520 12.22 -21.35 15.45
CA ASP A 520 11.55 -22.36 16.27
C ASP A 520 10.46 -23.10 15.49
N ARG A 521 9.69 -22.36 14.68
CA ARG A 521 8.62 -22.93 13.85
C ARG A 521 9.18 -23.82 12.73
N LEU A 522 10.23 -23.37 12.05
CA LEU A 522 10.89 -24.14 11.01
C LEU A 522 11.54 -25.40 11.60
N ALA A 523 12.25 -25.26 12.72
CA ALA A 523 12.88 -26.35 13.46
C ALA A 523 11.83 -27.39 13.89
N ALA A 524 10.71 -26.96 14.47
CA ALA A 524 9.63 -27.85 14.85
C ALA A 524 9.07 -28.63 13.65
N LEU A 525 8.83 -27.96 12.50
CA LEU A 525 8.34 -28.64 11.29
C LEU A 525 9.35 -29.65 10.74
N VAL A 526 10.63 -29.31 10.72
CA VAL A 526 11.71 -30.19 10.26
C VAL A 526 11.85 -31.39 11.19
N LEU A 527 12.01 -31.17 12.49
CA LEU A 527 12.21 -32.22 13.48
C LEU A 527 11.00 -33.15 13.58
N ASN A 528 9.77 -32.62 13.54
CA ASN A 528 8.56 -33.44 13.56
C ASN A 528 8.46 -34.35 12.32
N ARG A 529 8.91 -33.90 11.15
CA ARG A 529 8.94 -34.75 9.94
C ARG A 529 10.05 -35.79 9.98
N LEU A 530 11.22 -35.43 10.53
CA LEU A 530 12.35 -36.36 10.68
C LEU A 530 12.09 -37.46 11.71
N ASN A 531 11.41 -37.14 12.80
CA ASN A 531 11.15 -38.02 13.94
C ASN A 531 9.73 -38.63 13.92
N GLY A 532 8.90 -38.28 12.93
CA GLY A 532 7.50 -38.70 12.88
C GLY A 532 7.35 -40.21 12.67
N PRO A 533 6.40 -40.88 13.36
CA PRO A 533 6.24 -42.33 13.33
C PRO A 533 5.90 -42.90 11.93
N ARG A 534 5.39 -42.06 11.02
CA ARG A 534 5.12 -42.45 9.62
C ARG A 534 6.38 -42.63 8.76
N HIS A 535 7.56 -42.18 9.21
CA HIS A 535 8.74 -42.05 8.35
C HIS A 535 10.04 -42.61 8.97
N ALA A 536 9.95 -43.37 10.05
CA ALA A 536 11.09 -43.83 10.84
C ALA A 536 12.10 -44.74 10.09
N GLY A 537 11.84 -45.14 8.84
CA GLY A 537 12.76 -45.94 8.02
C GLY A 537 12.86 -45.60 6.52
N GLU A 538 12.10 -44.64 5.98
CA GLU A 538 11.91 -44.51 4.51
C GLU A 538 12.26 -43.13 3.91
N ILE A 539 12.70 -42.14 4.69
CA ILE A 539 13.01 -40.81 4.13
C ILE A 539 14.28 -40.89 3.27
N PRO A 540 14.22 -40.54 1.97
CA PRO A 540 15.41 -40.50 1.13
C PRO A 540 16.47 -39.56 1.70
N GLN A 541 17.74 -39.96 1.64
CA GLN A 541 18.87 -39.20 2.21
C GLN A 541 18.93 -37.75 1.69
N ILE A 542 18.58 -37.55 0.41
CA ILE A 542 18.51 -36.23 -0.22
C ILE A 542 17.44 -35.33 0.42
N ILE A 543 16.26 -35.87 0.75
CA ILE A 543 15.17 -35.14 1.41
C ILE A 543 15.56 -34.78 2.84
N ARG A 544 16.17 -35.73 3.57
CA ARG A 544 16.69 -35.46 4.91
C ARG A 544 17.77 -34.36 4.87
N ALA A 545 18.69 -34.39 3.92
CA ALA A 545 19.69 -33.34 3.76
C ALA A 545 19.06 -31.96 3.43
N ARG A 546 18.05 -31.92 2.56
CA ARG A 546 17.28 -30.72 2.20
C ARG A 546 16.61 -30.06 3.42
N TRP A 547 16.07 -30.84 4.34
CA TRP A 547 15.45 -30.30 5.56
C TRP A 547 16.51 -29.83 6.56
N LEU A 548 17.56 -30.62 6.78
CA LEU A 548 18.63 -30.29 7.73
C LEU A 548 19.42 -29.04 7.31
N ARG A 549 19.57 -28.73 6.01
CA ARG A 549 20.29 -27.51 5.60
C ARG A 549 19.57 -26.21 5.96
N GLN A 550 18.30 -26.26 6.36
CA GLN A 550 17.55 -25.05 6.72
C GLN A 550 17.86 -24.55 8.12
N LEU A 551 18.46 -25.39 8.97
CA LEU A 551 18.71 -25.08 10.37
C LEU A 551 20.22 -24.95 10.62
N PRO A 552 20.69 -23.86 11.23
CA PRO A 552 22.11 -23.64 11.51
C PRO A 552 22.79 -24.84 12.20
N GLU A 553 22.14 -25.41 13.20
CA GLU A 553 22.65 -26.48 14.06
C GLU A 553 22.74 -27.85 13.36
N THR A 554 21.99 -28.07 12.28
CA THR A 554 22.03 -29.34 11.52
C THR A 554 22.67 -29.22 10.13
N ARG A 555 23.14 -28.03 9.76
CA ARG A 555 23.74 -27.73 8.46
C ARG A 555 25.00 -28.55 8.16
N ALA A 556 25.83 -28.81 9.17
CA ALA A 556 27.02 -29.66 9.03
C ALA A 556 26.67 -31.13 8.74
N GLU A 557 25.57 -31.64 9.31
CA GLU A 557 25.07 -32.97 8.99
C GLU A 557 24.53 -33.04 7.56
N SER A 558 23.76 -32.03 7.15
CA SER A 558 23.29 -31.92 5.78
C SER A 558 24.45 -31.99 4.77
N ARG A 559 25.52 -31.22 5.02
CA ARG A 559 26.74 -31.24 4.20
C ARG A 559 27.31 -32.64 4.04
N ARG A 560 27.55 -33.37 5.14
CA ARG A 560 28.09 -34.74 5.11
C ARG A 560 27.23 -35.68 4.28
N ARG A 561 25.90 -35.56 4.38
CA ARG A 561 24.95 -36.38 3.61
C ARG A 561 25.02 -36.05 2.12
N LEU A 562 25.05 -34.76 1.74
CA LEU A 562 25.17 -34.33 0.35
C LEU A 562 26.51 -34.75 -0.27
N GLU A 563 27.62 -34.62 0.46
CA GLU A 563 28.94 -35.10 0.01
C GLU A 563 28.97 -36.64 -0.17
N GLY A 564 28.24 -37.39 0.67
CA GLY A 564 28.03 -38.82 0.49
C GLY A 564 27.26 -39.14 -0.80
N LEU A 565 26.17 -38.43 -1.05
CA LEU A 565 25.34 -38.58 -2.25
C LEU A 565 26.08 -38.18 -3.53
N LEU A 566 26.86 -37.11 -3.52
CA LEU A 566 27.67 -36.70 -4.66
C LEU A 566 28.75 -37.72 -5.03
N ARG A 567 29.26 -38.48 -4.05
CA ARG A 567 30.23 -39.56 -4.31
C ARG A 567 29.57 -40.77 -4.93
N SER A 568 28.35 -41.12 -4.51
CA SER A 568 27.65 -42.30 -5.03
C SER A 568 26.85 -42.03 -6.31
N GLN A 569 26.37 -40.80 -6.49
CA GLN A 569 25.49 -40.37 -7.58
C GLN A 569 25.94 -38.98 -8.10
N PRO A 570 27.15 -38.87 -8.67
CA PRO A 570 27.74 -37.58 -9.04
C PRO A 570 26.93 -36.82 -10.08
N ASP A 571 26.19 -37.52 -10.95
CA ASP A 571 25.44 -36.92 -12.05
C ASP A 571 23.93 -36.83 -11.79
N ASP A 572 23.47 -37.14 -10.58
CA ASP A 572 22.07 -36.94 -10.22
C ASP A 572 21.74 -35.43 -10.16
N PRO A 573 20.82 -34.94 -11.00
CA PRO A 573 20.50 -33.52 -11.06
C PRO A 573 19.87 -32.97 -9.78
N ALA A 574 19.10 -33.78 -9.04
CA ALA A 574 18.50 -33.37 -7.78
C ALA A 574 19.55 -33.25 -6.67
N VAL A 575 20.53 -34.16 -6.62
CA VAL A 575 21.65 -34.09 -5.66
C VAL A 575 22.48 -32.84 -5.93
N ARG A 576 22.83 -32.58 -7.21
CA ARG A 576 23.57 -31.37 -7.60
C ARG A 576 22.80 -30.08 -7.28
N ARG A 577 21.47 -30.07 -7.45
CA ARG A 577 20.64 -28.94 -7.04
C ARG A 577 20.70 -28.68 -5.54
N GLU A 578 20.51 -29.70 -4.70
CA GLU A 578 20.60 -29.51 -3.24
C GLU A 578 21.99 -29.07 -2.80
N TRP A 579 23.04 -29.54 -3.46
CA TRP A 579 24.40 -29.07 -3.22
C TRP A 579 24.57 -27.60 -3.56
N GLY A 580 24.05 -27.16 -4.72
CA GLY A 580 24.04 -25.75 -5.08
C GLY A 580 23.26 -24.89 -4.09
N ALA A 581 22.11 -25.36 -3.63
CA ALA A 581 21.29 -24.67 -2.63
C ALA A 581 21.97 -24.62 -1.23
N TRP A 582 22.73 -25.64 -0.85
CA TRP A 582 23.53 -25.62 0.38
C TRP A 582 24.61 -24.52 0.34
N TRP A 583 25.26 -24.34 -0.81
CA TRP A 583 26.25 -23.28 -1.04
C TRP A 583 25.65 -21.88 -1.03
N LEU A 584 24.41 -21.70 -1.50
CA LEU A 584 23.73 -20.39 -1.44
C LEU A 584 23.58 -19.85 0.00
N ASP A 585 23.59 -20.73 0.99
CA ASP A 585 23.45 -20.39 2.41
C ASP A 585 24.81 -20.34 3.15
N GLU A 586 25.94 -20.54 2.45
CA GLU A 586 27.27 -20.48 3.05
C GLU A 586 27.80 -19.05 3.04
N ALA A 587 27.60 -18.35 4.16
CA ALA A 587 28.06 -16.97 4.31
C ALA A 587 29.57 -16.84 4.59
N ASN A 588 30.23 -17.91 5.07
CA ASN A 588 31.63 -17.84 5.50
C ASN A 588 32.64 -18.09 4.37
N ASP A 589 32.17 -18.51 3.20
CA ASP A 589 33.02 -18.79 2.04
C ASP A 589 32.79 -17.71 0.95
N PRO A 590 33.79 -16.86 0.66
CA PRO A 590 33.70 -15.85 -0.41
C PRO A 590 33.40 -16.45 -1.79
N GLU A 591 33.70 -17.74 -2.00
CA GLU A 591 33.49 -18.46 -3.26
C GLU A 591 32.17 -19.25 -3.27
N ALA A 592 31.39 -19.23 -2.18
CA ALA A 592 30.16 -19.97 -2.03
C ALA A 592 29.19 -19.79 -3.20
N ARG A 593 28.93 -18.54 -3.62
CA ARG A 593 28.02 -18.25 -4.75
C ARG A 593 28.55 -18.78 -6.08
N ARG A 594 29.88 -18.85 -6.26
CA ARG A 594 30.50 -19.46 -7.44
C ARG A 594 30.32 -20.98 -7.41
N HIS A 595 30.55 -21.61 -6.27
CA HIS A 595 30.28 -23.04 -6.07
C HIS A 595 28.81 -23.39 -6.29
N ALA A 596 27.89 -22.55 -5.81
CA ALA A 596 26.46 -22.67 -6.07
C ALA A 596 26.16 -22.62 -7.57
N LYS A 597 26.70 -21.62 -8.28
CA LYS A 597 26.53 -21.45 -9.73
C LYS A 597 26.98 -22.71 -10.50
N ASP A 598 28.17 -23.21 -10.20
CA ASP A 598 28.74 -24.38 -10.89
C ASP A 598 27.92 -25.65 -10.63
N ALA A 599 27.47 -25.86 -9.39
CA ALA A 599 26.64 -27.01 -9.03
C ALA A 599 25.26 -26.96 -9.72
N LEU A 600 24.63 -25.78 -9.75
CA LEU A 600 23.32 -25.58 -10.39
C LEU A 600 23.40 -25.71 -11.91
N ALA A 601 24.46 -25.20 -12.55
CA ALA A 601 24.66 -25.37 -14.00
C ALA A 601 24.76 -26.85 -14.38
N ARG A 602 25.56 -27.63 -13.65
CA ARG A 602 25.69 -29.07 -13.88
C ARG A 602 24.39 -29.84 -13.62
N ALA A 603 23.55 -29.38 -12.68
CA ALA A 603 22.23 -29.96 -12.43
C ALA A 603 21.25 -29.77 -13.61
N ILE A 604 21.44 -28.72 -14.42
CA ILE A 604 20.63 -28.44 -15.61
C ILE A 604 21.16 -29.23 -16.82
N GLU A 605 22.48 -29.35 -16.96
CA GLU A 605 23.14 -30.05 -18.06
C GLU A 605 22.99 -31.58 -18.00
N ALA A 606 22.76 -32.14 -16.81
CA ALA A 606 22.58 -33.58 -16.62
C ALA A 606 21.33 -34.12 -17.35
N PRO A 607 21.34 -35.40 -17.80
CA PRO A 607 20.16 -36.03 -18.39
C PRO A 607 18.94 -35.95 -17.46
N GLY A 608 17.84 -35.37 -17.95
CA GLY A 608 16.64 -35.15 -17.14
C GLY A 608 16.69 -33.90 -16.24
N GLY A 609 17.52 -32.91 -16.59
CA GLY A 609 17.83 -31.68 -15.84
C GLY A 609 16.74 -31.07 -14.94
N ASP A 610 17.18 -30.50 -13.81
CA ASP A 610 16.31 -30.01 -12.74
C ASP A 610 15.82 -28.57 -12.97
N ALA A 611 14.51 -28.36 -13.08
CA ALA A 611 13.94 -27.03 -13.27
C ALA A 611 14.03 -26.10 -12.06
N SER A 612 14.05 -26.64 -10.84
CA SER A 612 14.31 -25.83 -9.66
C SER A 612 15.77 -25.36 -9.65
N ALA A 613 16.70 -26.16 -10.17
CA ALA A 613 18.08 -25.70 -10.38
C ALA A 613 18.15 -24.56 -11.40
N ALA A 614 17.40 -24.66 -12.50
CA ALA A 614 17.26 -23.59 -13.48
C ALA A 614 16.68 -22.29 -12.90
N VAL A 615 15.67 -22.38 -12.03
CA VAL A 615 15.14 -21.22 -11.30
C VAL A 615 16.22 -20.57 -10.43
N LEU A 616 16.89 -21.35 -9.58
CA LEU A 616 17.92 -20.83 -8.70
C LEU A 616 19.09 -20.22 -9.47
N LEU A 617 19.52 -20.86 -10.58
CA LEU A 617 20.60 -20.34 -11.42
C LEU A 617 20.21 -19.01 -12.08
N ALA A 618 18.98 -18.90 -12.59
CA ALA A 618 18.48 -17.68 -13.21
C ALA A 618 18.41 -16.52 -12.21
N LEU A 619 17.91 -16.78 -10.99
CA LEU A 619 17.88 -15.78 -9.92
C LEU A 619 19.29 -15.36 -9.46
N LEU A 620 20.19 -16.34 -9.32
CA LEU A 620 21.59 -16.15 -8.92
C LEU A 620 22.38 -15.30 -9.92
N THR A 621 22.19 -15.56 -11.21
CA THR A 621 22.95 -14.92 -12.30
C THR A 621 22.24 -13.72 -12.89
N THR A 622 20.95 -13.51 -12.58
CA THR A 622 20.08 -12.55 -13.27
C THR A 622 20.04 -12.80 -14.79
N ASP A 623 20.21 -14.05 -15.21
CA ASP A 623 20.15 -14.49 -16.62
C ASP A 623 18.82 -15.22 -16.87
N PRO A 624 18.00 -14.82 -17.85
CA PRO A 624 16.76 -15.53 -18.17
C PRO A 624 17.00 -16.83 -18.94
N LEU A 625 18.19 -17.06 -19.52
CA LEU A 625 18.48 -18.22 -20.37
C LEU A 625 18.21 -19.58 -19.69
N PRO A 626 18.56 -19.83 -18.41
CA PRO A 626 18.25 -21.09 -17.75
C PRO A 626 16.74 -21.40 -17.71
N LEU A 627 15.88 -20.39 -17.79
CA LEU A 627 14.42 -20.55 -17.77
C LEU A 627 13.83 -20.86 -19.15
N ALA A 628 14.62 -20.76 -20.22
CA ALA A 628 14.17 -21.01 -21.58
C ALA A 628 13.70 -22.46 -21.75
N GLY A 629 12.48 -22.66 -22.24
CA GLY A 629 11.93 -24.00 -22.50
C GLY A 629 11.23 -24.68 -21.30
N LEU A 630 11.18 -24.07 -20.11
CA LEU A 630 10.50 -24.63 -18.94
C LEU A 630 8.96 -24.47 -18.94
N THR A 631 8.37 -23.91 -20.00
CA THR A 631 6.99 -23.37 -20.00
C THR A 631 5.88 -24.37 -20.35
N SER A 632 6.17 -25.64 -20.62
CA SER A 632 5.17 -26.64 -21.02
C SER A 632 5.28 -27.95 -20.23
N HIS A 633 4.16 -28.38 -19.62
CA HIS A 633 3.93 -29.69 -18.98
C HIS A 633 4.53 -29.96 -17.57
N ARG A 634 4.52 -28.98 -16.65
CA ARG A 634 4.94 -29.18 -15.24
C ARG A 634 3.84 -28.86 -14.22
N SER A 635 4.07 -29.20 -12.94
CA SER A 635 3.13 -28.94 -11.84
C SER A 635 2.76 -27.46 -11.73
N VAL A 636 1.55 -27.18 -11.22
CA VAL A 636 1.03 -25.81 -11.07
C VAL A 636 1.96 -24.93 -10.23
N SER A 637 2.52 -25.47 -9.14
CA SER A 637 3.44 -24.76 -8.24
C SER A 637 4.77 -24.39 -8.91
N LEU A 638 5.35 -25.31 -9.69
CA LEU A 638 6.60 -25.05 -10.39
C LEU A 638 6.40 -24.05 -11.53
N ASN A 639 5.27 -24.10 -12.24
CA ASN A 639 4.94 -23.10 -13.26
C ASN A 639 4.78 -21.69 -12.65
N ALA A 640 4.20 -21.57 -11.45
CA ALA A 640 4.08 -20.30 -10.75
C ALA A 640 5.46 -19.75 -10.35
N ARG A 641 6.33 -20.60 -9.78
CA ARG A 641 7.71 -20.26 -9.41
C ARG A 641 8.55 -19.83 -10.62
N VAL A 642 8.44 -20.52 -11.75
CA VAL A 642 9.13 -20.15 -13.01
C VAL A 642 8.67 -18.78 -13.52
N ARG A 643 7.35 -18.51 -13.53
CA ARG A 643 6.82 -17.19 -13.95
C ARG A 643 7.32 -16.06 -13.05
N LEU A 644 7.38 -16.31 -11.75
CA LEU A 644 7.90 -15.36 -10.78
C LEU A 644 9.39 -15.07 -11.02
N ALA A 645 10.21 -16.11 -11.17
CA ALA A 645 11.62 -15.97 -11.47
C ALA A 645 11.87 -15.21 -12.79
N GLN A 646 11.09 -15.49 -13.84
CA GLN A 646 11.14 -14.74 -15.09
C GLN A 646 10.85 -13.25 -14.88
N ALA A 647 9.81 -12.91 -14.11
CA ALA A 647 9.46 -11.52 -13.82
C ALA A 647 10.58 -10.80 -13.04
N ILE A 648 11.15 -11.45 -12.02
CA ILE A 648 12.26 -10.92 -11.23
C ILE A 648 13.49 -10.65 -12.11
N VAL A 649 13.89 -11.65 -12.90
CA VAL A 649 15.08 -11.53 -13.77
C VAL A 649 14.90 -10.43 -14.80
N ILE A 650 13.73 -10.33 -15.44
CA ILE A 650 13.40 -9.25 -16.38
C ILE A 650 13.45 -7.89 -15.68
N ALA A 651 12.89 -7.77 -14.48
CA ALA A 651 12.89 -6.51 -13.73
C ALA A 651 14.31 -6.06 -13.39
N ARG A 652 15.19 -6.97 -12.98
CA ARG A 652 16.60 -6.68 -12.63
C ARG A 652 17.51 -6.48 -13.84
N SER A 653 17.15 -7.04 -15.00
CA SER A 653 17.91 -6.90 -16.25
C SER A 653 17.66 -5.57 -16.99
N ARG A 654 16.62 -4.81 -16.61
CA ARG A 654 16.33 -3.52 -17.23
C ARG A 654 17.47 -2.54 -16.95
N PRO A 655 18.08 -1.91 -17.97
CA PRO A 655 19.17 -0.97 -17.78
C PRO A 655 18.68 0.30 -17.08
N GLY A 656 18.76 0.30 -15.76
CA GLY A 656 18.80 1.50 -14.94
C GLY A 656 20.25 1.84 -14.71
N ARG A 657 20.72 3.03 -15.15
CA ARG A 657 22.09 3.50 -14.87
C ARG A 657 22.39 3.32 -13.38
N VAL A 658 23.18 2.30 -13.06
CA VAL A 658 23.87 2.16 -11.78
C VAL A 658 24.91 3.29 -11.77
N SER A 659 24.50 4.49 -11.35
CA SER A 659 25.49 5.47 -10.93
C SER A 659 25.99 5.02 -9.57
N LYS A 660 27.26 4.58 -9.55
CA LYS A 660 28.08 4.47 -8.36
C LYS A 660 28.04 5.76 -7.53
#